data_AF-A0A1J5WEM3-F1
#
_entry.id   AF-A0A1J5WEM3-F1
#
_cell.length_a   1.000
_cell.length_b   1.000
_cell.length_c   1.000
_cell.angle_alpha   90.00
_cell.angle_beta   90.00
_cell.angle_gamma   90.00
#
_symmetry.space_group_name_H-M   'P 1'
#
loop_
_entity.id
_entity.type
_entity.pdbx_description
1 polymer ?
#
loop_
_entity_poly.entity_id
_entity_poly.type
_entity_poly.pdbx_seq_one_letter_code
_entity_poly.pdbx_strand_id
1 'polypeptide(L)'
;MENMQNNSFATCGDSLFFDTTEGIMIIPENIPKMRISDTKREFMELKKQKLLKRFTDPAEKERDSRCAICGDNNTKTFLFPTCRIVHYFACEGCIPEILRDGGSACSFPGCKNDTLLREEFENIIEQQNGGATAYTQAIDLLTLTIPGRWPNQVLIKQETVVTLKNIALSDILLFKLLEKTKVVVGENVSVFGNFKGEDCIRAGTDFEGLRLLRPASFQEIQISVCFMENIIRMANSSIKLGKVERLKLQGYMINILPKLILYEENVMKKLSLDADEKLHLLEILYIADNSIQVGKVKKLKLQGYMINILPKLILYEENVMKKLSLDADEKLHLLEILYVADNSIQVGKVKRLKLCNYSIRILPRLKIHGKGVVEELLLDVRGLNPVPGTIIEITNASVGTVKTLLLRNYPFNVLSKLVFHKEESEILSIDADKKEHVPNITSAGNNAIWLGKVKKLELCGYSINILPNLKLCSKGAVEELSLNAREMEHVSGIIHENSNNVCVKMFKELAIWNYFVHVLPKLVLHKEMEMFFMGAIEKEHVSGIVYAENNTIKLGKVKKMKLYMFAINILPKLVLHGENGVEKLILSASEIDHVSEIIRAENNSIKLGKVKTLELKSFAISILPKLKLHEENLPVENTHREKVMEEICLSLIIPKLEHAYKIILAEKHRISTRGVKNLVLSGYAINFLPEIHGASDL
;
A
#
# COMPACT_ATOMS: atom_id res chain seq x y z
N MET A 1 -8.68 1.41 -42.64
CA MET A 1 -9.55 2.05 -41.63
C MET A 1 -9.18 1.52 -40.25
N GLU A 2 -9.22 0.21 -39.98
CA GLU A 2 -8.83 -0.34 -38.65
C GLU A 2 -7.43 0.09 -38.17
N ASN A 3 -6.40 0.07 -39.03
CA ASN A 3 -5.05 0.48 -38.60
C ASN A 3 -4.88 1.99 -38.30
N MET A 4 -5.69 2.89 -38.89
CA MET A 4 -5.55 4.34 -38.65
C MET A 4 -6.33 4.78 -37.40
N GLN A 5 -7.53 4.22 -37.17
CA GLN A 5 -8.26 4.43 -35.91
C GLN A 5 -7.46 3.89 -34.72
N ASN A 6 -6.73 2.77 -34.89
CA ASN A 6 -5.86 2.21 -33.87
C ASN A 6 -4.64 3.08 -33.53
N ASN A 7 -4.24 4.05 -34.34
CA ASN A 7 -3.09 4.92 -34.06
C ASN A 7 -3.49 6.35 -33.63
N SER A 8 -4.75 6.76 -33.81
CA SER A 8 -5.25 8.05 -33.30
C SER A 8 -5.37 8.04 -31.76
N PHE A 9 -5.10 9.18 -31.11
CA PHE A 9 -5.29 9.33 -29.67
C PHE A 9 -6.64 9.97 -29.30
N ALA A 10 -7.26 10.70 -30.23
CA ALA A 10 -8.58 11.32 -30.06
C ALA A 10 -9.32 11.41 -31.41
N THR A 11 -10.64 11.54 -31.35
CA THR A 11 -11.54 11.57 -32.52
C THR A 11 -12.64 12.60 -32.30
N CYS A 12 -13.04 13.37 -33.31
CA CYS A 12 -14.17 14.32 -33.23
C CYS A 12 -14.90 14.36 -34.57
N GLY A 13 -16.15 13.88 -34.59
CA GLY A 13 -16.88 13.64 -35.83
C GLY A 13 -16.04 12.77 -36.77
N ASP A 14 -15.92 13.20 -38.02
CA ASP A 14 -15.13 12.51 -39.04
C ASP A 14 -13.64 12.91 -38.98
N SER A 15 -13.09 13.37 -37.86
CA SER A 15 -11.69 13.82 -37.76
C SER A 15 -10.90 13.06 -36.71
N LEU A 16 -9.70 12.63 -37.08
CA LEU A 16 -8.78 11.85 -36.25
C LEU A 16 -7.57 12.71 -35.83
N PHE A 17 -7.18 12.59 -34.56
CA PHE A 17 -6.04 13.30 -33.98
C PHE A 17 -4.88 12.33 -33.74
N PHE A 18 -3.70 12.69 -34.25
CA PHE A 18 -2.46 11.92 -34.13
C PHE A 18 -1.39 12.74 -33.42
N ASP A 19 -0.67 12.10 -32.51
CA ASP A 19 0.47 12.69 -31.81
C ASP A 19 1.70 12.47 -32.68
N THR A 20 2.42 13.54 -33.02
CA THR A 20 3.63 13.48 -33.83
C THR A 20 4.78 14.17 -33.11
N THR A 21 5.99 13.98 -33.61
CA THR A 21 7.18 14.67 -33.09
C THR A 21 7.09 16.19 -33.30
N GLU A 22 6.43 16.64 -34.36
CA GLU A 22 6.26 18.06 -34.70
C GLU A 22 5.06 18.74 -34.01
N GLY A 23 4.09 17.97 -33.49
CA GLY A 23 2.88 18.52 -32.90
C GLY A 23 1.68 17.57 -32.95
N ILE A 24 0.47 18.14 -33.06
CA ILE A 24 -0.78 17.37 -33.19
C ILE A 24 -1.28 17.47 -34.63
N MET A 25 -1.43 16.33 -35.28
CA MET A 25 -1.93 16.25 -36.65
C MET A 25 -3.42 15.86 -36.64
N ILE A 26 -4.25 16.66 -37.31
CA ILE A 26 -5.67 16.42 -37.50
C ILE A 26 -5.93 15.99 -38.94
N ILE A 27 -6.56 14.83 -39.14
CA ILE A 27 -6.87 14.27 -40.46
C ILE A 27 -8.40 14.05 -40.58
N PRO A 28 -9.07 14.64 -41.59
CA PRO A 28 -10.46 14.33 -41.92
C PRO A 28 -10.60 12.95 -42.58
N GLU A 29 -11.63 12.18 -42.22
CA GLU A 29 -11.89 10.81 -42.67
C GLU A 29 -12.38 10.76 -44.14
N ASN A 30 -12.88 11.87 -44.68
CA ASN A 30 -13.42 11.98 -46.04
C ASN A 30 -12.39 12.26 -47.16
N ILE A 31 -11.08 12.15 -46.90
CA ILE A 31 -10.09 12.19 -47.99
C ILE A 31 -10.18 10.86 -48.76
N PRO A 32 -10.50 10.84 -50.08
CA PRO A 32 -10.58 9.60 -50.84
C PRO A 32 -9.25 8.83 -50.76
N LYS A 33 -9.31 7.52 -50.55
CA LYS A 33 -8.14 6.63 -50.67
C LYS A 33 -7.48 6.85 -52.03
N MET A 34 -6.36 7.56 -52.05
CA MET A 34 -5.44 7.52 -53.18
C MET A 34 -4.99 6.07 -53.36
N ARG A 35 -5.02 5.56 -54.59
CA ARG A 35 -4.46 4.23 -54.92
C ARG A 35 -2.98 4.23 -54.58
N ILE A 36 -2.59 3.46 -53.58
CA ILE A 36 -1.22 3.39 -53.01
C ILE A 36 -0.22 2.63 -53.94
N SER A 37 -0.61 2.20 -55.15
CA SER A 37 0.27 1.36 -56.00
C SER A 37 1.34 2.12 -56.77
N ASP A 38 1.08 3.35 -57.24
CA ASP A 38 1.94 3.95 -58.26
C ASP A 38 3.10 4.78 -57.67
N THR A 39 2.90 5.42 -56.51
CA THR A 39 3.93 6.22 -55.80
C THR A 39 5.00 5.38 -55.10
N LYS A 40 4.69 4.14 -54.70
CA LYS A 40 5.66 3.23 -54.06
C LYS A 40 6.79 2.86 -55.00
N ARG A 41 6.47 2.60 -56.27
CA ARG A 41 7.47 2.25 -57.30
C ARG A 41 8.37 3.44 -57.62
N GLU A 42 7.81 4.63 -57.79
CA GLU A 42 8.58 5.85 -58.10
C GLU A 42 9.55 6.23 -56.97
N PHE A 43 9.10 6.14 -55.71
CA PHE A 43 9.97 6.42 -54.55
C PHE A 43 11.11 5.41 -54.43
N MET A 44 10.78 4.12 -54.60
CA MET A 44 11.75 3.04 -54.61
C MET A 44 12.77 3.21 -55.75
N GLU A 45 12.34 3.66 -56.93
CA GLU A 45 13.23 3.99 -58.04
C GLU A 45 14.15 5.17 -57.70
N LEU A 46 13.64 6.23 -57.06
CA LEU A 46 14.45 7.38 -56.63
C LEU A 46 15.53 6.97 -55.60
N LYS A 47 15.18 6.11 -54.64
CA LYS A 47 16.12 5.58 -53.65
C LYS A 47 17.16 4.67 -54.27
N LYS A 48 16.74 3.81 -55.20
CA LYS A 48 17.64 2.96 -56.00
C LYS A 48 18.65 3.82 -56.77
N GLN A 49 18.20 4.87 -57.45
CA GLN A 49 19.08 5.80 -58.17
C GLN A 49 20.06 6.52 -57.23
N LYS A 50 19.61 6.98 -56.04
CA LYS A 50 20.51 7.59 -55.04
C LYS A 50 21.56 6.63 -54.52
N LEU A 51 21.19 5.36 -54.30
CA LEU A 51 22.11 4.32 -53.84
C LEU A 51 23.17 4.02 -54.91
N LEU A 52 22.75 3.89 -56.16
CA LEU A 52 23.61 3.51 -57.27
C LEU A 52 24.58 4.61 -57.72
N LYS A 53 24.25 5.90 -57.49
CA LYS A 53 25.16 7.04 -57.72
C LYS A 53 26.50 6.95 -56.98
N ARG A 54 26.63 6.05 -56.00
CA ARG A 54 27.87 5.83 -55.24
C ARG A 54 28.90 4.98 -56.00
N PHE A 55 28.51 4.36 -57.10
CA PHE A 55 29.39 3.51 -57.91
C PHE A 55 29.81 4.23 -59.20
N THR A 56 31.03 3.93 -59.66
CA THR A 56 31.64 4.58 -60.84
C THR A 56 30.88 4.26 -62.13
N ASP A 57 30.27 3.08 -62.23
CA ASP A 57 29.33 2.71 -63.30
C ASP A 57 28.03 2.11 -62.72
N PRO A 58 26.98 2.94 -62.54
CA PRO A 58 25.67 2.50 -62.06
C PRO A 58 24.97 1.51 -63.01
N ALA A 59 25.17 1.66 -64.32
CA ALA A 59 24.49 0.85 -65.33
C ALA A 59 25.06 -0.57 -65.39
N GLU A 60 26.36 -0.74 -65.11
CA GLU A 60 26.98 -2.05 -64.95
C GLU A 60 26.37 -2.83 -63.78
N LYS A 61 26.11 -2.18 -62.64
CA LYS A 61 25.54 -2.82 -61.44
C LYS A 61 24.11 -3.34 -61.64
N GLU A 62 23.36 -2.72 -62.55
CA GLU A 62 22.00 -3.14 -62.85
C GLU A 62 21.92 -4.10 -64.04
N ARG A 63 22.95 -4.17 -64.88
CA ARG A 63 22.96 -4.97 -66.11
C ARG A 63 22.71 -6.43 -65.78
N ASP A 64 21.74 -7.03 -66.48
CA ASP A 64 21.33 -8.43 -66.30
C ASP A 64 20.92 -8.80 -64.87
N SER A 65 20.55 -7.82 -64.04
CA SER A 65 20.08 -8.07 -62.68
C SER A 65 18.80 -8.91 -62.66
N ARG A 66 18.77 -9.86 -61.73
CA ARG A 66 17.64 -10.75 -61.47
C ARG A 66 17.25 -10.72 -60.00
N CYS A 67 15.97 -10.94 -59.73
CA CYS A 67 15.51 -11.16 -58.37
C CYS A 67 16.17 -12.41 -57.79
N ALA A 68 16.80 -12.28 -56.63
CA ALA A 68 17.46 -13.37 -55.93
C ALA A 68 16.51 -14.49 -55.44
N ILE A 69 15.19 -14.23 -55.43
CA ILE A 69 14.16 -15.18 -54.98
C ILE A 69 13.45 -15.82 -56.18
N CYS A 70 12.79 -15.03 -57.03
CA CYS A 70 12.01 -15.57 -58.16
C CYS A 70 12.77 -15.67 -59.49
N GLY A 71 13.95 -15.06 -59.62
CA GLY A 71 14.75 -15.08 -60.84
C GLY A 71 14.29 -14.12 -61.94
N ASP A 72 13.24 -13.33 -61.72
CA ASP A 72 12.74 -12.34 -62.70
C ASP A 72 13.79 -11.27 -63.03
N ASN A 73 13.85 -10.86 -64.29
CA ASN A 73 14.79 -9.85 -64.76
C ASN A 73 14.24 -8.42 -64.68
N ASN A 74 15.16 -7.47 -64.67
CA ASN A 74 14.88 -6.03 -64.60
C ASN A 74 14.16 -5.45 -65.84
N THR A 75 14.00 -6.19 -66.92
CA THR A 75 13.24 -5.74 -68.11
C THR A 75 11.73 -5.98 -67.99
N LYS A 76 11.32 -6.88 -67.10
CA LYS A 76 9.90 -7.22 -66.87
C LYS A 76 9.36 -6.76 -65.52
N THR A 77 10.23 -6.61 -64.51
CA THR A 77 9.81 -6.29 -63.14
C THR A 77 10.75 -5.27 -62.51
N PHE A 78 10.20 -4.39 -61.66
CA PHE A 78 11.01 -3.47 -60.86
C PHE A 78 11.81 -4.26 -59.82
N LEU A 79 13.12 -4.07 -59.83
CA LEU A 79 14.06 -4.72 -58.93
C LEU A 79 14.73 -3.69 -58.02
N PHE A 80 14.86 -3.98 -56.72
CA PHE A 80 15.52 -3.11 -55.74
C PHE A 80 16.69 -3.84 -55.04
N PRO A 81 17.84 -3.16 -54.79
CA PRO A 81 18.99 -3.77 -54.13
C PRO A 81 18.67 -4.33 -52.73
N THR A 82 19.21 -5.49 -52.41
CA THR A 82 18.99 -6.12 -51.09
C THR A 82 20.01 -5.72 -50.03
N CYS A 83 21.11 -5.06 -50.42
CA CYS A 83 22.12 -4.51 -49.52
C CYS A 83 22.76 -3.24 -50.10
N ARG A 84 23.44 -2.44 -49.26
CA ARG A 84 24.04 -1.14 -49.67
C ARG A 84 25.15 -1.26 -50.71
N ILE A 85 25.79 -2.43 -50.79
CA ILE A 85 26.88 -2.72 -51.75
C ILE A 85 26.33 -3.31 -53.08
N VAL A 86 25.03 -3.58 -53.15
CA VAL A 86 24.32 -4.00 -54.37
C VAL A 86 24.86 -5.33 -54.94
N HIS A 87 24.92 -6.38 -54.11
CA HIS A 87 25.29 -7.73 -54.56
C HIS A 87 24.12 -8.47 -55.21
N TYR A 88 22.90 -8.24 -54.72
CA TYR A 88 21.68 -8.90 -55.18
C TYR A 88 20.53 -7.92 -55.22
N PHE A 89 19.47 -8.29 -55.94
CA PHE A 89 18.24 -7.52 -56.07
C PHE A 89 17.02 -8.37 -55.72
N ALA A 90 15.92 -7.72 -55.30
CA ALA A 90 14.63 -8.35 -55.07
C ALA A 90 13.52 -7.60 -55.82
N CYS A 91 12.57 -8.33 -56.40
CA CYS A 91 11.40 -7.72 -57.02
C CYS A 91 10.39 -7.28 -55.95
N GLU A 92 9.52 -6.33 -56.30
CA GLU A 92 8.51 -5.78 -55.39
C GLU A 92 7.65 -6.86 -54.71
N GLY A 93 7.33 -7.95 -55.42
CA GLY A 93 6.53 -9.05 -54.90
C GLY A 93 7.24 -9.93 -53.86
N CYS A 94 8.57 -10.09 -53.96
CA CYS A 94 9.34 -10.96 -53.07
C CYS A 94 9.89 -10.24 -51.83
N ILE A 95 9.95 -8.90 -51.83
CA ILE A 95 10.46 -8.13 -50.69
C ILE A 95 9.70 -8.38 -49.37
N PRO A 96 8.35 -8.45 -49.34
CA PRO A 96 7.63 -8.73 -48.09
C PRO A 96 7.99 -10.08 -47.46
N GLU A 97 8.35 -11.08 -48.26
CA GLU A 97 8.80 -12.38 -47.78
C GLU A 97 10.19 -12.29 -47.14
N ILE A 98 11.12 -11.58 -47.78
CA ILE A 98 12.47 -11.33 -47.25
C ILE A 98 12.42 -10.61 -45.89
N LEU A 99 11.48 -9.68 -45.71
CA LEU A 99 11.32 -8.93 -44.46
C LEU A 99 10.73 -9.78 -43.31
N ARG A 100 9.92 -10.79 -43.63
CA ARG A 100 9.37 -11.73 -42.63
C ARG A 100 10.46 -12.63 -42.04
N ASP A 101 11.46 -13.00 -42.83
CA ASP A 101 12.53 -13.92 -42.44
C ASP A 101 13.77 -13.24 -41.83
N GLY A 102 13.63 -11.99 -41.38
CA GLY A 102 14.69 -11.27 -40.66
C GLY A 102 15.36 -10.14 -41.44
N GLY A 103 15.06 -9.97 -42.73
CA GLY A 103 15.39 -8.75 -43.48
C GLY A 103 16.66 -8.78 -44.32
N SER A 104 17.32 -9.93 -44.53
CA SER A 104 18.49 -10.02 -45.41
C SER A 104 18.33 -11.11 -46.49
N ALA A 105 18.24 -10.70 -47.76
CA ALA A 105 18.34 -11.62 -48.91
C ALA A 105 19.74 -11.64 -49.55
N CYS A 106 20.71 -10.94 -48.94
CA CYS A 106 22.08 -10.89 -49.42
C CYS A 106 22.91 -11.99 -48.77
N SER A 107 23.22 -13.04 -49.53
CA SER A 107 24.02 -14.19 -49.07
C SER A 107 25.54 -13.95 -49.13
N PHE A 108 25.98 -12.77 -49.59
CA PHE A 108 27.39 -12.42 -49.74
C PHE A 108 28.11 -12.30 -48.38
N PRO A 109 29.31 -12.89 -48.20
CA PRO A 109 30.07 -12.80 -46.94
C PRO A 109 30.31 -11.33 -46.53
N GLY A 110 29.89 -10.97 -45.31
CA GLY A 110 30.01 -9.60 -44.78
C GLY A 110 28.78 -8.68 -45.00
N CYS A 111 27.77 -9.11 -45.76
CA CYS A 111 26.52 -8.35 -45.96
C CYS A 111 25.27 -9.02 -45.38
N LYS A 112 25.41 -10.15 -44.67
CA LYS A 112 24.29 -10.93 -44.13
C LYS A 112 23.41 -10.20 -43.10
N ASN A 113 23.91 -9.11 -42.51
CA ASN A 113 23.17 -8.31 -41.54
C ASN A 113 22.86 -6.89 -42.06
N ASP A 114 22.99 -6.65 -43.38
CA ASP A 114 22.67 -5.34 -43.97
C ASP A 114 21.15 -5.10 -43.92
N THR A 115 20.74 -4.02 -43.27
CA THR A 115 19.36 -3.67 -42.98
C THR A 115 18.71 -2.78 -44.05
N LEU A 116 19.35 -2.55 -45.21
CA LEU A 116 18.86 -1.62 -46.24
C LEU A 116 17.39 -1.83 -46.59
N LEU A 117 16.98 -3.08 -46.86
CA LEU A 117 15.59 -3.36 -47.22
C LEU A 117 14.62 -3.03 -46.09
N ARG A 118 14.99 -3.34 -44.85
CA ARG A 118 14.17 -3.06 -43.67
C ARG A 118 14.07 -1.56 -43.41
N GLU A 119 15.20 -0.87 -43.40
CA GLU A 119 15.25 0.58 -43.20
C GLU A 119 14.46 1.33 -44.25
N GLU A 120 14.62 1.00 -45.54
CA GLU A 120 13.94 1.70 -46.61
C GLU A 120 12.45 1.32 -46.70
N PHE A 121 12.04 0.10 -46.32
CA PHE A 121 10.60 -0.28 -46.29
C PHE A 121 9.85 0.19 -45.03
N GLU A 122 10.46 0.16 -43.85
CA GLU A 122 9.85 0.73 -42.63
C GLU A 122 9.72 2.26 -42.78
N ASN A 123 10.72 2.92 -43.39
CA ASN A 123 10.63 4.33 -43.77
C ASN A 123 9.54 4.61 -44.83
N ILE A 124 9.14 3.66 -45.68
CA ILE A 124 8.02 3.86 -46.60
C ILE A 124 6.68 3.94 -45.84
N ILE A 125 6.53 3.25 -44.71
CA ILE A 125 5.33 3.35 -43.88
C ILE A 125 5.31 4.69 -43.12
N GLU A 126 6.46 5.20 -42.70
CA GLU A 126 6.57 6.50 -42.03
C GLU A 126 6.54 7.69 -43.01
N GLN A 127 7.10 7.55 -44.22
CA GLN A 127 7.18 8.62 -45.23
C GLN A 127 6.05 8.61 -46.26
N GLN A 128 5.20 7.58 -46.33
CA GLN A 128 3.92 7.67 -47.05
C GLN A 128 2.86 8.51 -46.32
N ASN A 129 3.13 8.96 -45.09
CA ASN A 129 2.37 10.07 -44.46
C ASN A 129 2.83 11.46 -44.95
N GLY A 130 3.86 11.53 -45.81
CA GLY A 130 4.46 12.78 -46.29
C GLY A 130 4.49 12.93 -47.83
N GLY A 131 3.72 12.15 -48.59
CA GLY A 131 3.80 12.10 -50.06
C GLY A 131 2.53 12.50 -50.80
N ALA A 132 2.37 13.82 -50.99
CA ALA A 132 1.62 14.55 -52.03
C ALA A 132 0.07 14.69 -51.95
N THR A 133 -0.31 15.95 -51.70
CA THR A 133 -1.53 16.70 -52.07
C THR A 133 -2.84 16.41 -51.33
N ALA A 134 -2.80 16.45 -50.00
CA ALA A 134 -3.74 17.29 -49.27
C ALA A 134 -2.96 18.51 -48.76
N TYR A 135 -3.50 19.72 -48.86
CA TYR A 135 -2.86 20.92 -48.34
C TYR A 135 -2.73 20.79 -46.80
N THR A 136 -1.59 20.29 -46.30
CA THR A 136 -1.28 20.31 -44.87
C THR A 136 -0.98 21.75 -44.48
N GLN A 137 -1.97 22.43 -43.93
CA GLN A 137 -1.82 23.81 -43.50
C GLN A 137 -1.30 23.82 -42.06
N ALA A 138 -0.04 24.23 -41.88
CA ALA A 138 0.42 24.69 -40.58
C ALA A 138 -0.30 26.02 -40.29
N ILE A 139 -0.88 26.14 -39.09
CA ILE A 139 -1.67 27.31 -38.71
C ILE A 139 -1.10 27.94 -37.44
N ASP A 140 -1.06 29.27 -37.41
CA ASP A 140 -0.58 30.03 -36.25
C ASP A 140 -1.68 30.22 -35.19
N LEU A 141 -2.95 30.18 -35.60
CA LEU A 141 -4.12 30.36 -34.73
C LEU A 141 -5.20 29.34 -35.07
N LEU A 142 -5.70 28.63 -34.06
CA LEU A 142 -6.82 27.70 -34.15
C LEU A 142 -7.87 28.03 -33.09
N THR A 143 -9.11 28.28 -33.50
CA THR A 143 -10.25 28.28 -32.58
C THR A 143 -10.99 26.96 -32.72
N LEU A 144 -11.03 26.16 -31.65
CA LEU A 144 -11.79 24.91 -31.67
C LEU A 144 -13.29 25.24 -31.59
N THR A 145 -14.03 24.91 -32.64
CA THR A 145 -15.48 25.16 -32.77
C THR A 145 -16.25 23.87 -33.05
N ILE A 146 -17.57 23.90 -32.94
CA ILE A 146 -18.44 22.72 -33.06
C ILE A 146 -19.44 22.90 -34.21
N PRO A 147 -19.66 21.87 -35.04
CA PRO A 147 -18.92 20.60 -35.06
C PRO A 147 -17.51 20.85 -35.60
N GLY A 148 -16.48 20.26 -34.96
CA GLY A 148 -15.07 20.39 -35.37
C GLY A 148 -14.85 19.74 -36.72
N ARG A 149 -15.24 20.42 -37.79
CA ARG A 149 -15.10 19.98 -39.17
C ARG A 149 -13.90 20.70 -39.76
N TRP A 150 -12.81 19.96 -39.93
CA TRP A 150 -11.65 20.45 -40.65
C TRP A 150 -11.75 19.99 -42.12
N PRO A 151 -11.75 20.92 -43.09
CA PRO A 151 -11.87 20.54 -44.50
C PRO A 151 -10.57 19.94 -45.05
N ASN A 152 -9.42 20.22 -44.42
CA ASN A 152 -8.09 19.78 -44.84
C ASN A 152 -7.32 19.19 -43.64
N GLN A 153 -6.20 18.53 -43.94
CA GLN A 153 -5.23 18.10 -42.94
C GLN A 153 -4.60 19.33 -42.26
N VAL A 154 -4.58 19.33 -40.92
CA VAL A 154 -4.04 20.44 -40.12
C VAL A 154 -2.93 19.92 -39.22
N LEU A 155 -1.81 20.62 -39.17
CA LEU A 155 -0.74 20.36 -38.21
C LEU A 155 -0.67 21.52 -37.21
N ILE A 156 -0.89 21.20 -35.94
CA ILE A 156 -0.85 22.14 -34.82
C ILE A 156 0.50 21.97 -34.12
N LYS A 157 1.33 23.01 -34.15
CA LYS A 157 2.69 23.00 -33.60
C LYS A 157 2.76 23.75 -32.26
N GLN A 158 3.94 23.77 -31.66
CA GLN A 158 4.20 24.48 -30.40
C GLN A 158 3.89 25.98 -30.48
N GLU A 159 4.12 26.59 -31.64
CA GLU A 159 3.86 28.01 -31.87
C GLU A 159 2.37 28.31 -32.06
N THR A 160 1.57 27.31 -32.44
CA THR A 160 0.14 27.48 -32.72
C THR A 160 -0.62 27.85 -31.45
N VAL A 161 -1.38 28.95 -31.54
CA VAL A 161 -2.28 29.40 -30.48
C VAL A 161 -3.63 28.71 -30.64
N VAL A 162 -4.02 27.89 -29.67
CA VAL A 162 -5.32 27.19 -29.64
C VAL A 162 -6.25 27.88 -28.65
N THR A 163 -7.33 28.48 -29.15
CA THR A 163 -8.34 29.17 -28.33
C THR A 163 -9.51 28.25 -28.02
N LEU A 164 -9.82 28.11 -26.72
CA LEU A 164 -10.92 27.30 -26.21
C LEU A 164 -12.04 28.22 -25.70
N LYS A 165 -13.23 28.17 -26.30
CA LYS A 165 -14.38 28.97 -25.85
C LYS A 165 -15.68 28.21 -26.11
N ASN A 166 -16.57 28.18 -25.11
CA ASN A 166 -17.87 27.50 -25.16
C ASN A 166 -17.75 26.04 -25.63
N ILE A 167 -16.78 25.33 -25.07
CA ILE A 167 -16.37 24.00 -25.52
C ILE A 167 -16.16 23.05 -24.33
N ALA A 168 -16.54 21.80 -24.49
CA ALA A 168 -16.17 20.71 -23.60
C ALA A 168 -15.20 19.78 -24.32
N LEU A 169 -14.05 19.50 -23.71
CA LEU A 169 -12.99 18.67 -24.28
C LEU A 169 -12.80 17.38 -23.48
N SER A 170 -12.35 16.32 -24.15
CA SER A 170 -11.81 15.19 -23.43
C SER A 170 -10.55 15.60 -22.65
N ASP A 171 -10.35 14.98 -21.50
CA ASP A 171 -9.12 15.05 -20.70
C ASP A 171 -7.86 14.79 -21.55
N ILE A 172 -7.87 13.73 -22.36
CA ILE A 172 -6.77 13.36 -23.25
C ILE A 172 -6.43 14.50 -24.23
N LEU A 173 -7.45 15.08 -24.89
CA LEU A 173 -7.24 16.12 -25.87
C LEU A 173 -6.72 17.41 -25.21
N LEU A 174 -7.30 17.82 -24.08
CA LEU A 174 -6.84 19.00 -23.35
C LEU A 174 -5.35 18.87 -22.99
N PHE A 175 -4.95 17.72 -22.45
CA PHE A 175 -3.57 17.53 -22.02
C PHE A 175 -2.58 17.51 -23.16
N LYS A 176 -2.93 16.88 -24.30
CA LYS A 176 -2.09 16.93 -25.50
C LYS A 176 -1.95 18.35 -26.04
N LEU A 177 -3.03 19.13 -26.03
CA LEU A 177 -2.97 20.55 -26.41
C LEU A 177 -2.07 21.34 -25.47
N LEU A 178 -2.18 21.14 -24.15
CA LEU A 178 -1.31 21.80 -23.17
C LEU A 178 0.16 21.40 -23.32
N GLU A 179 0.44 20.16 -23.72
CA GLU A 179 1.78 19.63 -23.92
C GLU A 179 2.46 20.19 -25.19
N LYS A 180 1.69 20.40 -26.26
CA LYS A 180 2.21 20.59 -27.62
C LYS A 180 1.89 21.94 -28.26
N THR A 181 1.07 22.80 -27.64
CA THR A 181 0.51 24.00 -28.28
C THR A 181 0.33 25.15 -27.28
N LYS A 182 0.19 26.39 -27.74
CA LYS A 182 -0.15 27.54 -26.86
C LYS A 182 -1.65 27.63 -26.62
N VAL A 183 -2.15 27.23 -25.47
CA VAL A 183 -3.59 27.21 -25.17
C VAL A 183 -4.05 28.52 -24.53
N VAL A 184 -5.15 29.08 -25.04
CA VAL A 184 -5.86 30.23 -24.47
C VAL A 184 -7.26 29.77 -24.04
N VAL A 185 -7.52 29.78 -22.74
CA VAL A 185 -8.81 29.38 -22.16
C VAL A 185 -9.72 30.60 -22.04
N GLY A 186 -10.83 30.59 -22.76
CA GLY A 186 -11.89 31.58 -22.71
C GLY A 186 -13.07 31.17 -21.84
N GLU A 187 -14.26 31.64 -22.19
CA GLU A 187 -15.49 31.39 -21.42
C GLU A 187 -16.01 29.95 -21.57
N ASN A 188 -16.61 29.42 -20.51
CA ASN A 188 -17.35 28.16 -20.49
C ASN A 188 -16.59 26.97 -21.09
N VAL A 189 -15.34 26.78 -20.66
CA VAL A 189 -14.51 25.62 -21.02
C VAL A 189 -14.70 24.52 -19.98
N SER A 190 -14.93 23.30 -20.46
CA SER A 190 -15.17 22.14 -19.59
C SER A 190 -14.37 20.90 -20.01
N VAL A 191 -14.17 19.97 -19.08
CA VAL A 191 -13.43 18.72 -19.32
C VAL A 191 -14.23 17.51 -18.86
N PHE A 192 -14.24 16.47 -19.70
CA PHE A 192 -14.85 15.18 -19.43
C PHE A 192 -13.89 14.03 -19.75
N GLY A 193 -14.15 12.83 -19.21
CA GLY A 193 -13.38 11.64 -19.56
C GLY A 193 -13.88 11.02 -20.86
N ASN A 194 -12.98 10.43 -21.65
CA ASN A 194 -13.35 9.89 -22.96
C ASN A 194 -12.68 8.52 -23.21
N PHE A 195 -13.33 7.63 -23.95
CA PHE A 195 -12.65 6.47 -24.54
C PHE A 195 -12.16 6.77 -25.96
N LYS A 196 -11.19 5.96 -26.41
CA LYS A 196 -10.71 6.00 -27.79
C LYS A 196 -11.88 5.73 -28.76
N GLY A 197 -12.06 6.61 -29.72
CA GLY A 197 -13.14 6.53 -30.72
C GLY A 197 -14.44 7.27 -30.34
N GLU A 198 -14.56 7.80 -29.12
CA GLU A 198 -15.66 8.70 -28.74
C GLU A 198 -15.29 10.15 -29.10
N ASP A 199 -16.29 10.98 -29.44
CA ASP A 199 -16.07 12.41 -29.74
C ASP A 199 -15.41 13.15 -28.57
N CYS A 200 -14.21 13.67 -28.81
CA CYS A 200 -13.39 14.38 -27.85
C CYS A 200 -13.73 15.87 -27.70
N ILE A 201 -14.64 16.39 -28.52
CA ILE A 201 -15.09 17.79 -28.49
C ILE A 201 -16.62 17.82 -28.49
N ARG A 202 -17.20 18.61 -27.58
CA ARG A 202 -18.65 18.80 -27.42
C ARG A 202 -18.97 20.25 -27.09
N ALA A 203 -20.24 20.63 -27.22
CA ALA A 203 -20.71 21.97 -26.82
C ALA A 203 -20.38 22.23 -25.36
N GLY A 204 -19.90 23.45 -25.07
CA GLY A 204 -19.63 23.89 -23.71
C GLY A 204 -20.87 23.71 -22.87
N THR A 205 -20.79 22.81 -21.90
CA THR A 205 -21.91 22.39 -21.08
C THR A 205 -21.77 22.93 -19.66
N ASP A 206 -22.90 23.09 -18.99
CA ASP A 206 -22.92 23.33 -17.55
C ASP A 206 -22.57 22.05 -16.76
N PHE A 207 -22.54 22.17 -15.44
CA PHE A 207 -22.26 21.03 -14.57
C PHE A 207 -23.31 19.91 -14.70
N GLU A 208 -24.57 20.22 -14.98
CA GLU A 208 -25.61 19.20 -15.14
C GLU A 208 -25.36 18.33 -16.36
N GLY A 209 -24.99 18.91 -17.51
CA GLY A 209 -24.58 18.12 -18.66
C GLY A 209 -23.26 17.37 -18.43
N LEU A 210 -22.29 17.94 -17.69
CA LEU A 210 -21.05 17.24 -17.34
C LEU A 210 -21.26 16.02 -16.42
N ARG A 211 -22.31 16.02 -15.60
CA ARG A 211 -22.65 14.88 -14.73
C ARG A 211 -23.07 13.65 -15.52
N LEU A 212 -23.66 13.86 -16.70
CA LEU A 212 -24.06 12.79 -17.62
C LEU A 212 -22.86 12.21 -18.38
N LEU A 213 -21.73 12.93 -18.41
CA LEU A 213 -20.51 12.49 -19.07
C LEU A 213 -19.65 11.61 -18.17
N ARG A 214 -18.77 10.86 -18.80
CA ARG A 214 -17.84 9.94 -18.15
C ARG A 214 -16.85 10.73 -17.27
N PRO A 215 -16.43 10.16 -16.13
CA PRO A 215 -15.47 10.83 -15.26
C PRO A 215 -14.10 11.03 -15.92
N ALA A 216 -13.53 12.22 -15.76
CA ALA A 216 -12.17 12.51 -16.25
C ALA A 216 -11.11 11.71 -15.47
N SER A 217 -10.07 11.28 -16.18
CA SER A 217 -8.91 10.57 -15.67
C SER A 217 -7.63 11.28 -16.10
N PHE A 218 -6.89 11.81 -15.14
CA PHE A 218 -5.65 12.54 -15.40
C PHE A 218 -4.53 11.51 -15.44
N GLN A 219 -4.14 11.09 -16.64
CA GLN A 219 -3.01 10.19 -16.85
C GLN A 219 -1.69 10.96 -16.69
N GLU A 220 -0.61 10.22 -16.42
CA GLU A 220 0.72 10.77 -16.29
C GLU A 220 1.23 11.21 -17.67
N ILE A 221 1.63 12.47 -17.80
CA ILE A 221 2.01 13.10 -19.07
C ILE A 221 3.45 13.58 -18.97
N GLN A 222 4.14 13.57 -20.11
CA GLN A 222 5.47 14.15 -20.23
C GLN A 222 5.37 15.67 -20.05
N ILE A 223 5.95 16.17 -18.96
CA ILE A 223 5.95 17.61 -18.67
C ILE A 223 6.83 18.31 -19.71
N SER A 224 6.24 19.20 -20.50
CA SER A 224 6.93 20.03 -21.48
C SER A 224 7.04 21.48 -21.00
N VAL A 225 7.98 22.24 -21.56
CA VAL A 225 8.07 23.70 -21.33
C VAL A 225 6.74 24.38 -21.71
N CYS A 226 6.11 23.91 -22.79
CA CYS A 226 4.83 24.40 -23.28
C CYS A 226 3.70 24.23 -22.25
N PHE A 227 3.67 23.08 -21.54
CA PHE A 227 2.71 22.86 -20.47
C PHE A 227 2.83 23.93 -19.38
N MET A 228 4.05 24.21 -18.92
CA MET A 228 4.28 25.21 -17.87
C MET A 228 3.86 26.61 -18.29
N GLU A 229 4.23 27.04 -19.50
CA GLU A 229 3.82 28.33 -20.06
C GLU A 229 2.29 28.46 -20.14
N ASN A 230 1.60 27.40 -20.55
CA ASN A 230 0.14 27.38 -20.61
C ASN A 230 -0.49 27.53 -19.22
N ILE A 231 0.01 26.79 -18.22
CA ILE A 231 -0.52 26.87 -16.85
C ILE A 231 -0.35 28.27 -16.25
N ILE A 232 0.83 28.89 -16.43
CA ILE A 232 1.11 30.24 -15.90
C ILE A 232 0.16 31.28 -16.52
N ARG A 233 -0.09 31.20 -17.82
CA ARG A 233 -0.97 32.14 -18.53
C ARG A 233 -2.46 31.92 -18.24
N MET A 234 -2.83 30.73 -17.79
CA MET A 234 -4.22 30.34 -17.59
C MET A 234 -4.79 30.96 -16.30
N ALA A 235 -6.00 31.53 -16.40
CA ALA A 235 -6.69 32.04 -15.22
C ALA A 235 -7.06 30.91 -14.25
N ASN A 236 -7.02 31.19 -12.94
CA ASN A 236 -7.54 30.28 -11.92
C ASN A 236 -9.05 30.08 -12.11
N SER A 237 -9.56 28.91 -11.72
CA SER A 237 -10.98 28.57 -11.86
C SER A 237 -11.55 28.80 -13.27
N SER A 238 -10.79 28.46 -14.31
CA SER A 238 -11.18 28.68 -15.71
C SER A 238 -11.73 27.43 -16.42
N ILE A 239 -11.47 26.24 -15.87
CA ILE A 239 -11.85 24.96 -16.47
C ILE A 239 -12.82 24.23 -15.55
N LYS A 240 -14.06 24.00 -16.00
CA LYS A 240 -15.01 23.16 -15.27
C LYS A 240 -14.65 21.69 -15.47
N LEU A 241 -14.44 20.97 -14.39
CA LEU A 241 -14.19 19.54 -14.43
C LEU A 241 -15.48 18.80 -14.07
N GLY A 242 -15.85 17.83 -14.92
CA GLY A 242 -17.02 16.98 -14.69
C GLY A 242 -16.84 16.05 -13.48
N LYS A 243 -17.52 14.90 -13.51
CA LYS A 243 -17.37 13.90 -12.45
C LYS A 243 -15.91 13.44 -12.37
N VAL A 244 -15.37 13.28 -11.17
CA VAL A 244 -14.01 12.74 -10.97
C VAL A 244 -14.04 11.69 -9.89
N GLU A 245 -13.68 10.46 -10.26
CA GLU A 245 -13.59 9.38 -9.27
C GLU A 245 -12.28 9.47 -8.48
N ARG A 246 -11.16 9.65 -9.17
CA ARG A 246 -9.82 9.70 -8.58
C ARG A 246 -8.98 10.73 -9.31
N LEU A 247 -8.33 11.61 -8.58
CA LEU A 247 -7.38 12.57 -9.11
C LEU A 247 -6.01 12.34 -8.48
N LYS A 248 -5.01 12.06 -9.31
CA LYS A 248 -3.60 11.93 -8.89
C LYS A 248 -2.80 12.96 -9.69
N LEU A 249 -2.16 13.90 -9.00
CA LEU A 249 -1.27 14.88 -9.62
C LEU A 249 0.09 14.79 -8.94
N GLN A 250 1.16 14.81 -9.73
CA GLN A 250 2.53 14.75 -9.24
C GLN A 250 3.41 15.77 -9.96
N GLY A 251 4.46 16.23 -9.29
CA GLY A 251 5.40 17.20 -9.84
C GLY A 251 4.73 18.47 -10.35
N TYR A 252 5.19 18.99 -11.49
CA TYR A 252 4.65 20.22 -12.10
C TYR A 252 3.16 20.15 -12.49
N MET A 253 2.61 18.95 -12.72
CA MET A 253 1.20 18.76 -13.09
C MET A 253 0.24 19.31 -12.03
N ILE A 254 0.69 19.36 -10.77
CA ILE A 254 -0.06 19.91 -9.65
C ILE A 254 -0.57 21.33 -9.94
N ASN A 255 0.19 22.16 -10.67
CA ASN A 255 -0.17 23.56 -10.95
C ASN A 255 -1.43 23.72 -11.81
N ILE A 256 -1.98 22.63 -12.37
CA ILE A 256 -3.31 22.66 -13.00
C ILE A 256 -4.43 22.75 -11.96
N LEU A 257 -4.21 22.29 -10.73
CA LEU A 257 -5.24 22.18 -9.69
C LEU A 257 -6.02 23.49 -9.45
N PRO A 258 -5.37 24.67 -9.31
CA PRO A 258 -6.09 25.93 -9.12
C PRO A 258 -6.85 26.41 -10.36
N LYS A 259 -6.57 25.84 -11.53
CA LYS A 259 -7.25 26.17 -12.80
C LYS A 259 -8.58 25.42 -12.94
N LEU A 260 -8.79 24.38 -12.15
CA LEU A 260 -9.96 23.51 -12.20
C LEU A 260 -11.06 23.99 -11.25
N ILE A 261 -12.32 23.92 -11.71
CA ILE A 261 -13.52 24.04 -10.89
C ILE A 261 -14.18 22.66 -10.84
N LEU A 262 -14.21 22.05 -9.65
CA LEU A 262 -14.91 20.80 -9.41
C LEU A 262 -16.35 21.09 -8.96
N TYR A 263 -17.29 20.31 -9.46
CA TYR A 263 -18.70 20.38 -9.03
C TYR A 263 -18.84 20.09 -7.53
N GLU A 264 -19.62 20.90 -6.80
CA GLU A 264 -19.75 20.83 -5.33
C GLU A 264 -20.28 19.46 -4.84
N GLU A 265 -21.23 18.87 -5.57
CA GLU A 265 -21.77 17.54 -5.27
C GLU A 265 -20.92 16.39 -5.84
N ASN A 266 -19.76 16.67 -6.43
CA ASN A 266 -18.83 15.61 -6.82
C ASN A 266 -18.22 14.95 -5.58
N VAL A 267 -18.50 13.66 -5.40
CA VAL A 267 -17.96 12.85 -4.31
C VAL A 267 -16.77 12.03 -4.82
N MET A 268 -15.57 12.61 -4.77
CA MET A 268 -14.33 11.99 -5.21
C MET A 268 -13.90 10.87 -4.26
N LYS A 269 -13.57 9.69 -4.80
CA LYS A 269 -13.09 8.55 -3.99
C LYS A 269 -11.68 8.80 -3.43
N LYS A 270 -10.80 9.46 -4.20
CA LYS A 270 -9.42 9.75 -3.78
C LYS A 270 -8.83 10.96 -4.50
N LEU A 271 -8.28 11.91 -3.74
CA LEU A 271 -7.38 12.96 -4.20
C LEU A 271 -5.97 12.64 -3.67
N SER A 272 -4.98 12.57 -4.57
CA SER A 272 -3.58 12.24 -4.23
C SER A 272 -2.65 13.25 -4.88
N LEU A 273 -1.95 14.02 -4.08
CA LEU A 273 -1.04 15.07 -4.54
C LEU A 273 0.35 14.83 -3.97
N ASP A 274 1.36 14.92 -4.81
CA ASP A 274 2.74 14.54 -4.47
C ASP A 274 3.76 15.47 -5.12
N ALA A 275 4.61 16.10 -4.30
CA ALA A 275 5.68 16.97 -4.76
C ALA A 275 6.91 16.78 -3.88
N ASP A 276 7.96 16.27 -4.48
CA ASP A 276 9.31 16.09 -3.96
C ASP A 276 10.12 17.40 -3.96
N GLU A 277 9.91 18.29 -4.93
CA GLU A 277 10.61 19.59 -5.01
C GLU A 277 9.71 20.80 -4.72
N LYS A 278 10.27 21.82 -4.06
CA LYS A 278 9.56 23.10 -3.80
C LYS A 278 9.13 23.79 -5.11
N LEU A 279 9.94 23.68 -6.16
CA LEU A 279 9.68 24.30 -7.47
C LEU A 279 8.41 23.77 -8.14
N HIS A 280 7.93 22.57 -7.77
CA HIS A 280 6.66 22.06 -8.25
C HIS A 280 5.44 22.87 -7.79
N LEU A 281 5.58 23.73 -6.76
CA LEU A 281 4.46 24.51 -6.19
C LEU A 281 4.53 26.02 -6.50
N LEU A 282 5.34 26.44 -7.48
CA LEU A 282 5.59 27.86 -7.78
C LEU A 282 4.31 28.70 -7.91
N GLU A 283 3.24 28.16 -8.51
CA GLU A 283 1.97 28.89 -8.65
C GLU A 283 1.08 28.76 -7.40
N ILE A 284 1.01 27.56 -6.80
CA ILE A 284 0.01 27.24 -5.78
C ILE A 284 0.29 27.90 -4.44
N LEU A 285 1.56 28.04 -4.04
CA LEU A 285 1.89 28.57 -2.72
C LEU A 285 1.44 30.03 -2.52
N TYR A 286 1.42 30.82 -3.60
CA TYR A 286 1.07 32.24 -3.56
C TYR A 286 -0.42 32.52 -3.71
N ILE A 287 -1.24 31.49 -3.95
CA ILE A 287 -2.70 31.67 -4.02
C ILE A 287 -3.23 31.95 -2.61
N ALA A 288 -4.31 32.71 -2.51
CA ALA A 288 -5.01 32.93 -1.25
C ALA A 288 -5.42 31.61 -0.59
N ASP A 289 -5.49 31.58 0.74
CA ASP A 289 -6.04 30.45 1.48
C ASP A 289 -7.52 30.24 1.11
N ASN A 290 -8.02 29.00 1.23
CA ASN A 290 -9.39 28.64 0.89
C ASN A 290 -9.82 29.08 -0.53
N SER A 291 -8.96 28.90 -1.52
CA SER A 291 -9.21 29.31 -2.92
C SER A 291 -9.38 28.15 -3.89
N ILE A 292 -8.97 26.94 -3.50
CA ILE A 292 -8.99 25.75 -4.36
C ILE A 292 -10.16 24.85 -3.97
N GLN A 293 -11.22 24.87 -4.77
CA GLN A 293 -12.40 24.03 -4.55
C GLN A 293 -12.17 22.62 -5.09
N VAL A 294 -12.14 21.62 -4.19
CA VAL A 294 -11.90 20.20 -4.55
C VAL A 294 -13.15 19.31 -4.45
N GLY A 295 -14.29 19.88 -4.06
CA GLY A 295 -15.55 19.15 -3.80
C GLY A 295 -15.47 18.23 -2.59
N LYS A 296 -16.37 17.23 -2.50
CA LYS A 296 -16.42 16.26 -1.40
C LYS A 296 -15.40 15.15 -1.63
N VAL A 297 -14.40 15.02 -0.74
CA VAL A 297 -13.30 14.04 -0.90
C VAL A 297 -13.36 12.95 0.18
N LYS A 298 -13.47 11.68 -0.25
CA LYS A 298 -13.46 10.52 0.65
C LYS A 298 -12.07 10.19 1.20
N LYS A 299 -11.01 10.35 0.40
CA LYS A 299 -9.61 10.07 0.80
C LYS A 299 -8.69 11.16 0.25
N LEU A 300 -8.03 11.91 1.13
CA LEU A 300 -7.02 12.91 0.75
C LEU A 300 -5.63 12.41 1.13
N LYS A 301 -4.71 12.37 0.17
CA LYS A 301 -3.30 12.04 0.38
C LYS A 301 -2.44 13.21 -0.11
N LEU A 302 -1.65 13.80 0.78
CA LEU A 302 -0.64 14.82 0.44
C LEU A 302 0.74 14.29 0.84
N GLN A 303 1.71 14.37 -0.08
CA GLN A 303 3.08 13.92 0.13
C GLN A 303 4.08 15.01 -0.22
N GLY A 304 5.17 15.06 0.54
CA GLY A 304 6.25 16.02 0.35
C GLY A 304 5.79 17.47 0.54
N TYR A 305 6.25 18.37 -0.32
CA TYR A 305 5.89 19.79 -0.31
C TYR A 305 4.39 20.05 -0.48
N MET A 306 3.60 19.08 -1.00
CA MET A 306 2.14 19.24 -1.15
C MET A 306 1.40 19.41 0.15
N ILE A 307 2.01 19.10 1.28
CA ILE A 307 1.36 19.37 2.55
C ILE A 307 1.14 20.87 2.75
N ASN A 308 2.00 21.75 2.21
CA ASN A 308 1.86 23.20 2.31
C ASN A 308 0.62 23.76 1.61
N ILE A 309 -0.03 23.00 0.72
CA ILE A 309 -1.23 23.46 0.03
C ILE A 309 -2.51 23.21 0.83
N LEU A 310 -2.43 22.50 1.97
CA LEU A 310 -3.60 22.15 2.77
C LEU A 310 -4.44 23.39 3.18
N PRO A 311 -3.87 24.54 3.61
CA PRO A 311 -4.62 25.77 3.87
C PRO A 311 -5.27 26.39 2.61
N LYS A 312 -4.79 26.04 1.41
CA LYS A 312 -5.32 26.55 0.14
C LYS A 312 -6.60 25.82 -0.30
N LEU A 313 -6.81 24.60 0.21
CA LEU A 313 -7.94 23.75 -0.17
C LEU A 313 -9.21 24.15 0.59
N ILE A 314 -10.33 24.28 -0.14
CA ILE A 314 -11.66 24.40 0.45
C ILE A 314 -12.17 22.99 0.77
N LEU A 315 -12.13 22.63 2.06
CA LEU A 315 -12.70 21.39 2.59
C LEU A 315 -13.90 21.72 3.49
N TYR A 316 -15.11 21.59 2.95
CA TYR A 316 -16.33 21.92 3.66
C TYR A 316 -16.53 21.12 4.95
N GLU A 317 -17.19 21.74 5.93
CA GLU A 317 -17.36 21.16 7.28
C GLU A 317 -18.25 19.90 7.26
N GLU A 318 -19.20 19.84 6.33
CA GLU A 318 -20.05 18.67 6.07
C GLU A 318 -19.34 17.52 5.34
N ASN A 319 -18.12 17.74 4.82
CA ASN A 319 -17.38 16.66 4.18
C ASN A 319 -16.96 15.59 5.20
N VAL A 320 -17.49 14.37 5.02
CA VAL A 320 -17.14 13.21 5.84
C VAL A 320 -16.04 12.40 5.13
N MET A 321 -14.79 12.70 5.48
CA MET A 321 -13.60 12.06 4.93
C MET A 321 -13.33 10.72 5.62
N LYS A 322 -13.18 9.65 4.84
CA LYS A 322 -12.77 8.33 5.35
C LYS A 322 -11.32 8.32 5.80
N LYS A 323 -10.43 9.03 5.11
CA LYS A 323 -9.00 9.08 5.43
C LYS A 323 -8.32 10.37 4.98
N LEU A 324 -7.63 11.04 5.90
CA LEU A 324 -6.63 12.07 5.62
C LEU A 324 -5.24 11.47 5.86
N SER A 325 -4.35 11.55 4.87
CA SER A 325 -2.98 11.02 4.95
C SER A 325 -1.99 12.10 4.56
N LEU A 326 -1.14 12.52 5.49
CA LEU A 326 -0.06 13.47 5.26
C LEU A 326 1.28 12.74 5.46
N ASP A 327 2.22 12.98 4.54
CA ASP A 327 3.55 12.35 4.57
C ASP A 327 4.65 13.34 4.22
N ALA A 328 5.55 13.63 5.16
CA ALA A 328 6.66 14.56 4.97
C ALA A 328 7.97 13.91 5.38
N ASP A 329 8.72 13.42 4.40
CA ASP A 329 10.02 12.77 4.65
C ASP A 329 11.10 13.75 5.11
N GLU A 330 11.02 15.03 4.72
CA GLU A 330 11.96 16.08 5.10
C GLU A 330 11.29 17.22 5.89
N LYS A 331 12.06 17.85 6.79
CA LYS A 331 11.61 19.05 7.53
C LYS A 331 11.24 20.20 6.58
N LEU A 332 11.93 20.31 5.44
CA LEU A 332 11.73 21.36 4.45
C LEU A 332 10.34 21.29 3.79
N HIS A 333 9.74 20.10 3.72
CA HIS A 333 8.38 19.90 3.22
C HIS A 333 7.32 20.67 4.00
N LEU A 334 7.64 21.18 5.20
CA LEU A 334 6.69 21.85 6.09
C LEU A 334 6.96 23.35 6.30
N LEU A 335 7.90 23.95 5.57
CA LEU A 335 8.36 25.31 5.84
C LEU A 335 7.23 26.34 5.87
N GLU A 336 6.25 26.25 4.97
CA GLU A 336 5.19 27.25 4.86
C GLU A 336 4.06 26.97 5.87
N ILE A 337 3.60 25.71 5.95
CA ILE A 337 2.45 25.33 6.80
C ILE A 337 2.73 25.47 8.30
N LEU A 338 3.98 25.41 8.74
CA LEU A 338 4.31 25.54 10.15
C LEU A 338 4.18 26.96 10.69
N TYR A 339 4.06 27.99 9.87
CA TYR A 339 3.80 29.37 10.34
C TYR A 339 2.31 29.71 10.44
N VAL A 340 1.44 28.83 9.93
CA VAL A 340 -0.01 28.96 10.03
C VAL A 340 -0.44 28.86 11.50
N ALA A 341 -1.50 29.57 11.91
CA ALA A 341 -1.98 29.55 13.29
C ALA A 341 -2.48 28.16 13.72
N ASP A 342 -2.41 27.85 15.02
CA ASP A 342 -2.99 26.62 15.57
C ASP A 342 -4.51 26.56 15.33
N ASN A 343 -5.03 25.35 15.13
CA ASN A 343 -6.45 25.07 14.88
C ASN A 343 -7.10 25.90 13.75
N SER A 344 -6.32 26.37 12.77
CA SER A 344 -6.83 27.22 11.68
C SER A 344 -7.11 26.45 10.39
N ILE A 345 -6.50 25.27 10.21
CA ILE A 345 -6.67 24.49 8.97
C ILE A 345 -7.90 23.60 9.07
N GLN A 346 -8.95 23.95 8.35
CA GLN A 346 -10.19 23.17 8.30
C GLN A 346 -10.07 21.95 7.38
N VAL A 347 -10.35 20.76 7.91
CA VAL A 347 -10.25 19.49 7.15
C VAL A 347 -11.57 18.68 7.11
N GLY A 348 -12.66 19.26 7.62
CA GLY A 348 -13.95 18.59 7.74
C GLY A 348 -13.97 17.47 8.81
N LYS A 349 -14.88 16.50 8.67
CA LYS A 349 -15.00 15.35 9.58
C LYS A 349 -14.12 14.20 9.10
N VAL A 350 -13.04 13.90 9.82
CA VAL A 350 -12.06 12.87 9.45
C VAL A 350 -12.23 11.62 10.31
N LYS A 351 -12.56 10.48 9.70
CA LYS A 351 -12.62 9.19 10.39
C LYS A 351 -11.24 8.65 10.74
N ARG A 352 -10.28 8.72 9.81
CA ARG A 352 -8.92 8.22 9.99
C ARG A 352 -7.89 9.26 9.62
N LEU A 353 -7.04 9.64 10.55
CA LEU A 353 -5.94 10.58 10.35
C LEU A 353 -4.62 9.83 10.40
N LYS A 354 -3.86 9.86 9.30
CA LYS A 354 -2.52 9.27 9.22
C LYS A 354 -1.50 10.38 8.98
N LEU A 355 -0.59 10.57 9.93
CA LEU A 355 0.54 11.49 9.83
C LEU A 355 1.85 10.69 9.85
N CYS A 356 2.60 10.77 8.76
CA CYS A 356 3.91 10.13 8.64
C CYS A 356 5.06 11.13 8.81
N ASN A 357 6.16 10.68 9.42
CA ASN A 357 7.44 11.40 9.45
C ASN A 357 7.28 12.82 10.04
N TYR A 358 7.83 13.86 9.40
CA TYR A 358 7.73 15.23 9.91
C TYR A 358 6.30 15.76 9.95
N SER A 359 5.36 15.18 9.18
CA SER A 359 3.99 15.71 9.04
C SER A 359 3.20 15.70 10.36
N ILE A 360 3.65 14.94 11.35
CA ILE A 360 3.08 14.96 12.72
C ILE A 360 3.09 16.38 13.31
N ARG A 361 4.04 17.23 12.91
CA ARG A 361 4.14 18.64 13.36
C ARG A 361 2.97 19.51 12.93
N ILE A 362 2.13 19.04 12.01
CA ILE A 362 0.94 19.76 11.55
C ILE A 362 -0.26 19.49 12.44
N LEU A 363 -0.22 18.47 13.30
CA LEU A 363 -1.34 18.10 14.16
C LEU A 363 -1.93 19.31 14.94
N PRO A 364 -1.12 20.20 15.56
CA PRO A 364 -1.65 21.40 16.23
C PRO A 364 -2.34 22.41 15.30
N ARG A 365 -2.02 22.39 14.01
CA ARG A 365 -2.59 23.29 12.99
C ARG A 365 -3.95 22.83 12.48
N LEU A 366 -4.27 21.54 12.60
CA LEU A 366 -5.51 20.96 12.10
C LEU A 366 -6.69 21.25 13.03
N LYS A 367 -7.74 21.83 12.48
CA LYS A 367 -9.04 21.97 13.14
C LYS A 367 -9.86 20.69 12.95
N ILE A 368 -9.63 19.72 13.82
CA ILE A 368 -10.41 18.46 13.87
C ILE A 368 -11.59 18.71 14.82
N HIS A 369 -12.79 18.85 14.27
CA HIS A 369 -13.97 19.35 15.01
C HIS A 369 -14.27 18.50 16.27
N GLY A 370 -14.31 19.14 17.45
CA GLY A 370 -14.41 18.48 18.76
C GLY A 370 -15.70 17.70 19.06
N LYS A 371 -16.71 17.74 18.18
CA LYS A 371 -17.90 16.86 18.23
C LYS A 371 -17.78 15.61 17.34
N GLY A 372 -16.74 15.52 16.51
CA GLY A 372 -16.48 14.39 15.62
C GLY A 372 -15.57 13.37 16.29
N VAL A 373 -15.93 12.09 16.22
CA VAL A 373 -15.08 11.00 16.69
C VAL A 373 -14.09 10.61 15.59
N VAL A 374 -12.80 10.68 15.89
CA VAL A 374 -11.74 10.09 15.05
C VAL A 374 -11.68 8.60 15.40
N GLU A 375 -12.01 7.73 14.44
CA GLU A 375 -11.97 6.28 14.62
C GLU A 375 -10.52 5.78 14.77
N GLU A 376 -9.57 6.37 14.03
CA GLU A 376 -8.17 5.95 14.02
C GLU A 376 -7.22 7.16 13.83
N LEU A 377 -6.31 7.37 14.78
CA LEU A 377 -5.18 8.30 14.65
C LEU A 377 -3.88 7.49 14.57
N LEU A 378 -3.23 7.50 13.42
CA LEU A 378 -1.94 6.85 13.19
C LEU A 378 -0.83 7.90 13.06
N LEU A 379 0.12 7.85 13.98
CA LEU A 379 1.37 8.62 13.94
C LEU A 379 2.52 7.63 13.68
N ASP A 380 3.21 7.76 12.55
CA ASP A 380 4.25 6.81 12.12
C ASP A 380 5.50 7.55 11.64
N VAL A 381 6.62 7.45 12.36
CA VAL A 381 7.86 8.15 12.00
C VAL A 381 8.92 7.13 11.60
N ARG A 382 9.08 6.89 10.31
CA ARG A 382 10.04 5.90 9.79
C ARG A 382 11.34 6.60 9.43
N GLY A 383 12.46 6.11 9.94
CA GLY A 383 13.78 6.25 9.34
C GLY A 383 14.14 7.64 8.79
N LEU A 384 14.51 8.54 9.67
CA LEU A 384 15.64 9.43 9.42
C LEU A 384 16.71 8.99 10.40
N ASN A 385 17.99 9.02 10.04
CA ASN A 385 19.05 9.09 11.05
C ASN A 385 18.65 10.22 12.00
N PRO A 386 18.07 9.93 13.17
CA PRO A 386 17.78 11.01 14.08
C PRO A 386 19.17 11.33 14.57
N VAL A 387 19.68 12.49 14.19
CA VAL A 387 20.72 13.08 15.01
C VAL A 387 20.17 12.97 16.43
N PRO A 388 20.86 12.28 17.37
CA PRO A 388 20.37 12.13 18.73
C PRO A 388 19.95 13.51 19.24
N GLY A 389 18.65 13.70 19.52
CA GLY A 389 18.08 15.01 19.84
C GLY A 389 17.14 15.62 18.79
N THR A 390 16.88 14.99 17.64
CA THR A 390 15.80 15.41 16.71
C THR A 390 14.43 15.01 17.28
N ILE A 391 14.08 15.60 18.42
CA ILE A 391 12.76 15.49 19.00
C ILE A 391 11.82 16.16 18.00
N ILE A 392 10.84 15.41 17.47
CA ILE A 392 9.71 16.03 16.77
C ILE A 392 8.93 16.82 17.82
N GLU A 393 9.31 18.08 17.99
CA GLU A 393 8.62 19.00 18.86
C GLU A 393 7.31 19.38 18.20
N ILE A 394 6.23 18.89 18.79
CA ILE A 394 4.90 19.47 18.61
C ILE A 394 4.58 20.36 19.81
N THR A 395 3.70 21.34 19.61
CA THR A 395 2.96 21.98 20.72
C THR A 395 1.81 21.07 21.14
N ASN A 396 1.12 21.42 22.23
CA ASN A 396 -0.05 20.65 22.65
C ASN A 396 -1.10 20.64 21.54
N ALA A 397 -1.52 19.44 21.13
CA ALA A 397 -2.53 19.26 20.09
C ALA A 397 -3.79 18.62 20.71
N SER A 398 -4.94 19.29 20.52
CA SER A 398 -6.23 18.68 20.82
C SER A 398 -6.72 17.92 19.59
N VAL A 399 -6.96 16.63 19.73
CA VAL A 399 -7.42 15.74 18.64
C VAL A 399 -8.86 15.28 18.81
N GLY A 400 -9.60 15.89 19.73
CA GLY A 400 -10.97 15.48 20.06
C GLY A 400 -11.04 14.09 20.70
N THR A 401 -12.10 13.35 20.42
CA THR A 401 -12.29 11.96 20.87
C THR A 401 -11.67 11.01 19.84
N VAL A 402 -10.67 10.23 20.26
CA VAL A 402 -9.96 9.25 19.42
C VAL A 402 -10.25 7.84 19.93
N LYS A 403 -10.86 6.98 19.12
CA LYS A 403 -11.11 5.58 19.51
C LYS A 403 -9.83 4.76 19.56
N THR A 404 -9.06 4.80 18.48
CA THR A 404 -7.83 4.02 18.33
C THR A 404 -6.65 4.95 18.05
N LEU A 405 -5.67 4.96 18.95
CA LEU A 405 -4.40 5.64 18.77
C LEU A 405 -3.29 4.63 18.46
N LEU A 406 -2.66 4.79 17.29
CA LEU A 406 -1.54 3.97 16.85
C LEU A 406 -0.29 4.84 16.76
N LEU A 407 0.71 4.53 17.58
CA LEU A 407 2.02 5.17 17.55
C LEU A 407 3.05 4.17 17.05
N ARG A 408 3.74 4.50 15.96
CA ARG A 408 4.79 3.64 15.38
C ARG A 408 6.10 4.39 15.29
N ASN A 409 7.17 3.75 15.77
CA ASN A 409 8.54 4.23 15.73
C ASN A 409 8.80 5.44 16.65
N TYR A 410 9.31 6.58 16.16
CA TYR A 410 9.73 7.71 17.02
C TYR A 410 8.65 8.60 17.70
N PRO A 411 7.32 8.51 17.49
CA PRO A 411 6.39 9.49 18.05
C PRO A 411 6.15 9.35 19.56
N PHE A 412 7.06 8.72 20.32
CA PHE A 412 7.00 8.67 21.79
C PHE A 412 6.97 10.05 22.44
N ASN A 413 7.79 10.98 21.93
CA ASN A 413 7.85 12.35 22.45
C ASN A 413 6.57 13.15 22.22
N VAL A 414 5.68 12.66 21.35
CA VAL A 414 4.41 13.29 21.03
C VAL A 414 3.34 12.90 22.06
N LEU A 415 3.43 11.71 22.66
CA LEU A 415 2.40 11.18 23.55
C LEU A 415 2.15 12.07 24.78
N SER A 416 3.19 12.68 25.37
CA SER A 416 3.04 13.62 26.49
C SER A 416 2.39 14.95 26.10
N LYS A 417 2.29 15.25 24.80
CA LYS A 417 1.78 16.51 24.24
C LYS A 417 0.41 16.36 23.57
N LEU A 418 -0.10 15.14 23.44
CA LEU A 418 -1.46 14.89 22.97
C LEU A 418 -2.44 15.11 24.12
N VAL A 419 -3.35 16.07 23.94
CA VAL A 419 -4.42 16.33 24.90
C VAL A 419 -5.68 15.66 24.39
N PHE A 420 -6.08 14.57 25.06
CA PHE A 420 -7.34 13.88 24.80
C PHE A 420 -8.46 14.49 25.64
N HIS A 421 -9.64 14.69 25.04
CA HIS A 421 -10.83 15.00 25.82
C HIS A 421 -11.19 13.80 26.72
N LYS A 422 -11.78 14.07 27.91
CA LYS A 422 -12.04 13.12 29.03
C LYS A 422 -12.82 11.83 28.69
N GLU A 423 -13.20 11.64 27.43
CA GLU A 423 -13.90 10.46 26.93
C GLU A 423 -12.91 9.31 26.64
N GLU A 424 -13.43 8.09 26.65
CA GLU A 424 -12.64 6.85 26.67
C GLU A 424 -11.97 6.57 25.32
N SER A 425 -10.65 6.44 25.29
CA SER A 425 -9.95 5.82 24.16
C SER A 425 -10.13 4.30 24.26
N GLU A 426 -10.60 3.66 23.19
CA GLU A 426 -10.82 2.21 23.17
C GLU A 426 -9.47 1.48 23.13
N ILE A 427 -8.56 1.90 22.24
CA ILE A 427 -7.30 1.18 21.98
C ILE A 427 -6.13 2.14 21.87
N LEU A 428 -5.05 1.87 22.61
CA LEU A 428 -3.74 2.46 22.42
C LEU A 428 -2.74 1.38 22.03
N SER A 429 -2.17 1.49 20.83
CA SER A 429 -1.15 0.57 20.35
C SER A 429 0.13 1.34 20.06
N ILE A 430 1.23 0.91 20.67
CA ILE A 430 2.55 1.52 20.53
C ILE A 430 3.52 0.46 20.03
N ASP A 431 4.19 0.77 18.93
CA ASP A 431 5.12 -0.14 18.28
C ASP A 431 6.45 0.55 18.02
N ALA A 432 7.56 -0.07 18.42
CA ALA A 432 8.89 0.49 18.28
C ALA A 432 9.88 -0.58 17.82
N ASP A 433 10.31 -0.51 16.56
CA ASP A 433 11.24 -1.49 16.00
C ASP A 433 12.71 -1.29 16.44
N LYS A 434 13.09 -0.08 16.88
CA LYS A 434 14.47 0.22 17.29
C LYS A 434 14.52 0.83 18.68
N LYS A 435 15.63 0.58 19.40
CA LYS A 435 15.86 1.11 20.75
C LYS A 435 15.76 2.64 20.81
N GLU A 436 16.37 3.30 19.83
CA GLU A 436 16.39 4.77 19.70
C GLU A 436 15.01 5.42 19.48
N HIS A 437 13.99 4.63 19.09
CA HIS A 437 12.61 5.11 18.95
C HIS A 437 11.98 5.43 20.31
N VAL A 438 12.42 4.74 21.36
CA VAL A 438 11.98 4.94 22.73
C VAL A 438 13.05 5.74 23.45
N PRO A 439 12.82 7.03 23.75
CA PRO A 439 13.78 7.81 24.51
C PRO A 439 14.09 7.10 25.83
N ASN A 440 15.29 7.32 26.37
CA ASN A 440 15.63 6.93 27.74
C ASN A 440 14.73 7.71 28.71
N ILE A 441 13.50 7.23 28.90
CA ILE A 441 12.52 7.77 29.86
C ILE A 441 13.00 7.48 31.29
N THR A 442 14.10 6.75 31.46
CA THR A 442 14.78 6.43 32.72
C THR A 442 15.21 7.65 33.55
N SER A 443 15.25 8.87 32.99
CA SER A 443 15.48 10.12 33.75
C SER A 443 14.20 10.80 34.26
N ALA A 444 13.04 10.46 33.72
CA ALA A 444 11.74 10.90 34.23
C ALA A 444 11.27 9.82 35.22
N GLY A 445 11.25 10.14 36.51
CA GLY A 445 10.93 9.16 37.55
C GLY A 445 9.65 8.34 37.28
N ASN A 446 9.56 7.16 37.92
CA ASN A 446 8.42 6.25 37.83
C ASN A 446 7.07 6.99 37.77
N ASN A 447 6.17 6.58 36.86
CA ASN A 447 4.83 7.15 36.65
C ASN A 447 4.77 8.49 35.87
N ALA A 448 5.76 8.80 35.03
CA ALA A 448 5.78 10.04 34.25
C ALA A 448 4.76 10.09 33.09
N ILE A 449 4.30 8.95 32.58
CA ILE A 449 3.42 8.89 31.39
C ILE A 449 1.97 8.64 31.80
N TRP A 450 1.12 9.65 31.67
CA TRP A 450 -0.32 9.52 31.94
C TRP A 450 -1.10 9.19 30.68
N LEU A 451 -1.72 8.01 30.62
CA LEU A 451 -2.44 7.52 29.44
C LEU A 451 -3.96 7.81 29.44
N GLY A 452 -4.48 8.51 30.45
CA GLY A 452 -5.92 8.73 30.57
C GLY A 452 -6.71 7.45 30.85
N LYS A 453 -7.91 7.33 30.24
CA LYS A 453 -8.72 6.10 30.25
C LYS A 453 -8.50 5.36 28.92
N VAL A 454 -7.88 4.19 28.98
CA VAL A 454 -7.63 3.29 27.84
C VAL A 454 -8.28 1.95 28.14
N LYS A 455 -9.09 1.39 27.25
CA LYS A 455 -9.67 0.04 27.47
C LYS A 455 -8.63 -1.05 27.18
N LYS A 456 -7.90 -0.93 26.07
CA LYS A 456 -6.85 -1.87 25.65
C LYS A 456 -5.53 -1.17 25.36
N LEU A 457 -4.45 -1.66 25.97
CA LEU A 457 -3.07 -1.20 25.72
C LEU A 457 -2.26 -2.31 25.03
N GLU A 458 -1.65 -1.99 23.90
CA GLU A 458 -0.75 -2.88 23.16
C GLU A 458 0.65 -2.27 23.06
N LEU A 459 1.67 -2.99 23.51
CA LEU A 459 3.08 -2.60 23.39
C LEU A 459 3.84 -3.66 22.58
N CYS A 460 4.44 -3.25 21.47
CA CYS A 460 5.21 -4.08 20.56
C CYS A 460 6.67 -3.60 20.43
N GLY A 461 7.61 -4.55 20.37
CA GLY A 461 9.04 -4.26 20.20
C GLY A 461 9.64 -3.51 21.40
N TYR A 462 10.53 -2.54 21.14
CA TYR A 462 11.20 -1.74 22.18
C TYR A 462 10.24 -0.91 23.04
N SER A 463 8.99 -0.68 22.57
CA SER A 463 7.97 0.09 23.31
C SER A 463 7.62 -0.52 24.66
N ILE A 464 7.83 -1.83 24.81
CA ILE A 464 7.61 -2.57 26.05
C ILE A 464 8.42 -1.98 27.22
N ASN A 465 9.59 -1.39 26.95
CA ASN A 465 10.44 -0.80 27.98
C ASN A 465 9.82 0.45 28.66
N ILE A 466 8.69 0.96 28.17
CA ILE A 466 7.94 2.02 28.86
C ILE A 466 7.06 1.49 29.99
N LEU A 467 6.80 0.17 30.03
CA LEU A 467 5.87 -0.45 30.97
C LEU A 467 6.11 -0.04 32.44
N PRO A 468 7.36 0.04 32.95
CA PRO A 468 7.62 0.51 34.32
C PRO A 468 7.25 1.99 34.57
N ASN A 469 7.15 2.80 33.51
CA ASN A 469 6.96 4.25 33.58
C ASN A 469 5.51 4.69 33.37
N LEU A 470 4.59 3.74 33.10
CA LEU A 470 3.18 4.04 32.84
C LEU A 470 2.39 4.33 34.13
N LYS A 471 1.74 5.49 34.19
CA LYS A 471 0.74 5.83 35.21
C LYS A 471 -0.67 5.71 34.63
N LEU A 472 -1.39 4.68 35.04
CA LEU A 472 -2.80 4.50 34.67
C LEU A 472 -3.71 5.25 35.65
N CYS A 473 -4.84 5.78 35.16
CA CYS A 473 -5.81 6.46 36.00
C CYS A 473 -6.46 5.48 36.99
N SER A 474 -6.43 5.79 38.29
CA SER A 474 -7.06 4.94 39.32
C SER A 474 -8.58 4.75 39.15
N LYS A 475 -9.23 5.63 38.37
CA LYS A 475 -10.68 5.59 38.06
C LYS A 475 -11.03 4.94 36.72
N GLY A 476 -10.05 4.56 35.90
CA GLY A 476 -10.25 3.85 34.63
C GLY A 476 -9.40 2.59 34.61
N ALA A 477 -10.02 1.43 34.82
CA ALA A 477 -9.31 0.16 34.69
C ALA A 477 -9.04 -0.08 33.20
N VAL A 478 -7.77 -0.14 32.81
CA VAL A 478 -7.42 -0.74 31.52
C VAL A 478 -7.79 -2.21 31.63
N GLU A 479 -8.66 -2.69 30.74
CA GLU A 479 -9.18 -4.05 30.83
C GLU A 479 -8.18 -5.06 30.25
N GLU A 480 -7.50 -4.69 29.16
CA GLU A 480 -6.64 -5.59 28.38
C GLU A 480 -5.23 -5.01 28.20
N LEU A 481 -4.20 -5.80 28.49
CA LEU A 481 -2.80 -5.51 28.17
C LEU A 481 -2.25 -6.56 27.20
N SER A 482 -1.66 -6.14 26.08
CA SER A 482 -0.97 -7.02 25.14
C SER A 482 0.49 -6.60 24.97
N LEU A 483 1.42 -7.52 25.18
CA LEU A 483 2.87 -7.28 25.14
C LEU A 483 3.52 -8.25 24.14
N ASN A 484 4.19 -7.74 23.12
CA ASN A 484 4.80 -8.57 22.08
C ASN A 484 6.25 -8.16 21.79
N ALA A 485 7.20 -9.03 22.11
CA ALA A 485 8.61 -8.82 21.78
C ALA A 485 9.04 -9.75 20.65
N ARG A 486 9.27 -9.18 19.47
CA ARG A 486 9.63 -9.93 18.25
C ARG A 486 11.08 -10.42 18.23
N GLU A 487 11.92 -9.87 19.10
CA GLU A 487 13.36 -10.12 19.17
C GLU A 487 13.78 -10.06 20.64
N MET A 488 14.83 -10.80 21.02
CA MET A 488 15.33 -10.84 22.40
C MET A 488 15.80 -9.47 22.89
N GLU A 489 16.37 -8.65 22.01
CA GLU A 489 16.87 -7.32 22.35
C GLU A 489 15.79 -6.38 22.87
N HIS A 490 14.54 -6.54 22.40
CA HIS A 490 13.38 -5.74 22.82
C HIS A 490 13.13 -5.80 24.33
N VAL A 491 13.46 -6.93 24.98
CA VAL A 491 13.20 -7.19 26.40
C VAL A 491 14.47 -7.18 27.26
N SER A 492 15.65 -7.08 26.63
CA SER A 492 16.94 -7.08 27.30
C SER A 492 17.03 -6.04 28.43
N GLY A 493 16.50 -4.83 28.22
CA GLY A 493 16.45 -3.77 29.23
C GLY A 493 15.72 -4.21 30.50
N ILE A 494 14.52 -4.78 30.35
CA ILE A 494 13.73 -5.26 31.49
C ILE A 494 14.38 -6.48 32.16
N ILE A 495 14.98 -7.39 31.39
CA ILE A 495 15.61 -8.61 31.94
C ILE A 495 16.89 -8.27 32.73
N HIS A 496 17.69 -7.32 32.26
CA HIS A 496 18.98 -6.97 32.89
C HIS A 496 18.88 -5.85 33.93
N GLU A 497 17.80 -5.07 33.98
CA GLU A 497 17.60 -4.08 35.04
C GLU A 497 17.48 -4.76 36.42
N ASN A 498 18.33 -4.35 37.36
CA ASN A 498 18.31 -4.79 38.76
C ASN A 498 17.10 -4.25 39.56
N SER A 499 16.21 -3.49 38.90
CA SER A 499 15.04 -2.87 39.53
C SER A 499 13.92 -3.90 39.78
N ASN A 500 13.15 -3.63 40.83
CA ASN A 500 12.08 -4.49 41.35
C ASN A 500 11.06 -4.90 40.28
N ASN A 501 10.47 -6.08 40.47
CA ASN A 501 9.35 -6.66 39.73
C ASN A 501 8.47 -5.65 38.96
N VAL A 502 8.24 -5.92 37.67
CA VAL A 502 7.29 -5.16 36.85
C VAL A 502 5.89 -5.51 37.34
N CYS A 503 5.31 -4.60 38.13
CA CYS A 503 3.98 -4.81 38.70
C CYS A 503 2.90 -4.40 37.71
N VAL A 504 2.21 -5.40 37.15
CA VAL A 504 1.08 -5.20 36.26
C VAL A 504 -0.17 -5.07 37.13
N LYS A 505 -0.52 -3.83 37.49
CA LYS A 505 -1.71 -3.52 38.30
C LYS A 505 -2.90 -3.25 37.38
N MET A 506 -4.08 -3.74 37.79
CA MET A 506 -5.41 -3.30 37.31
C MET A 506 -5.95 -3.89 36.00
N PHE A 507 -5.32 -4.89 35.38
CA PHE A 507 -5.82 -5.51 34.13
C PHE A 507 -6.64 -6.77 34.41
N LYS A 508 -7.75 -6.94 33.66
CA LYS A 508 -8.54 -8.19 33.68
C LYS A 508 -7.90 -9.25 32.79
N GLU A 509 -7.33 -8.82 31.67
CA GLU A 509 -6.69 -9.70 30.69
C GLU A 509 -5.26 -9.26 30.39
N LEU A 510 -4.35 -10.23 30.30
CA LEU A 510 -2.97 -10.03 29.90
C LEU A 510 -2.62 -11.03 28.80
N ALA A 511 -2.16 -10.52 27.66
CA ALA A 511 -1.62 -11.31 26.57
C ALA A 511 -0.14 -11.02 26.39
N ILE A 512 0.67 -12.07 26.35
CA ILE A 512 2.10 -11.96 26.09
C ILE A 512 2.52 -12.83 24.91
N TRP A 513 3.42 -12.31 24.09
CA TRP A 513 3.83 -12.94 22.84
C TRP A 513 5.35 -12.98 22.66
N ASN A 514 5.82 -14.06 22.05
CA ASN A 514 7.18 -14.25 21.57
C ASN A 514 8.21 -14.07 22.70
N TYR A 515 9.32 -13.34 22.49
CA TYR A 515 10.38 -13.19 23.49
C TYR A 515 9.93 -12.50 24.79
N PHE A 516 8.73 -11.91 24.84
CA PHE A 516 8.23 -11.28 26.07
C PHE A 516 8.02 -12.30 27.19
N VAL A 517 7.87 -13.57 26.86
CA VAL A 517 7.88 -14.65 27.85
C VAL A 517 9.09 -14.58 28.78
N HIS A 518 10.26 -14.12 28.32
CA HIS A 518 11.47 -14.02 29.15
C HIS A 518 11.36 -13.00 30.29
N VAL A 519 10.35 -12.11 30.24
CA VAL A 519 10.05 -11.16 31.31
C VAL A 519 9.17 -11.77 32.41
N LEU A 520 8.54 -12.94 32.16
CA LEU A 520 7.63 -13.61 33.10
C LEU A 520 8.13 -13.71 34.54
N PRO A 521 9.40 -14.12 34.82
CA PRO A 521 9.88 -14.23 36.20
C PRO A 521 9.87 -12.90 36.97
N LYS A 522 9.88 -11.77 36.26
CA LYS A 522 9.85 -10.42 36.84
C LYS A 522 8.45 -9.83 36.92
N LEU A 523 7.43 -10.48 36.34
CA LEU A 523 6.06 -9.98 36.40
C LEU A 523 5.42 -10.32 37.74
N VAL A 524 4.85 -9.32 38.41
CA VAL A 524 4.02 -9.54 39.61
C VAL A 524 2.59 -9.07 39.32
N LEU A 525 1.65 -10.01 39.37
CA LEU A 525 0.22 -9.73 39.26
C LEU A 525 -0.36 -9.39 40.64
N HIS A 526 -0.91 -8.20 40.80
CA HIS A 526 -1.37 -7.67 42.11
C HIS A 526 -2.86 -7.95 42.40
N LYS A 527 -3.63 -8.43 41.42
CA LYS A 527 -5.05 -8.78 41.55
C LYS A 527 -5.32 -10.10 40.84
N GLU A 528 -6.46 -10.71 41.16
CA GLU A 528 -6.97 -11.85 40.42
C GLU A 528 -7.20 -11.46 38.94
N MET A 529 -6.61 -12.23 38.04
CA MET A 529 -6.67 -12.02 36.59
C MET A 529 -7.74 -12.94 35.98
N GLU A 530 -8.60 -12.39 35.12
CA GLU A 530 -9.66 -13.17 34.47
C GLU A 530 -9.10 -14.03 33.34
N MET A 531 -8.19 -13.49 32.53
CA MET A 531 -7.58 -14.22 31.43
C MET A 531 -6.09 -13.91 31.24
N PHE A 532 -5.29 -14.97 31.11
CA PHE A 532 -3.87 -14.88 30.79
C PHE A 532 -3.58 -15.67 29.50
N PHE A 533 -3.04 -14.99 28.50
CA PHE A 533 -2.68 -15.57 27.21
C PHE A 533 -1.17 -15.53 27.01
N MET A 534 -0.59 -16.64 26.58
CA MET A 534 0.82 -16.74 26.20
C MET A 534 0.94 -17.45 24.86
N GLY A 535 1.65 -16.85 23.92
CA GLY A 535 1.93 -17.46 22.62
C GLY A 535 3.38 -17.25 22.19
N ALA A 536 3.98 -18.27 21.59
CA ALA A 536 5.32 -18.18 21.03
C ALA A 536 5.36 -18.88 19.69
N ILE A 537 5.63 -18.11 18.63
CA ILE A 537 5.60 -18.59 17.25
C ILE A 537 6.81 -19.49 16.94
N GLU A 538 7.98 -19.18 17.50
CA GLU A 538 9.23 -19.90 17.24
C GLU A 538 9.78 -20.54 18.53
N LYS A 539 10.61 -21.57 18.40
CA LYS A 539 11.20 -22.30 19.54
C LYS A 539 12.13 -21.38 20.34
N GLU A 540 12.85 -20.53 19.63
CA GLU A 540 13.85 -19.59 20.14
C GLU A 540 13.22 -18.57 21.09
N HIS A 541 11.94 -18.26 20.92
CA HIS A 541 11.20 -17.33 21.77
C HIS A 541 11.07 -17.80 23.22
N VAL A 542 11.15 -19.11 23.50
CA VAL A 542 10.95 -19.70 24.84
C VAL A 542 12.18 -20.42 25.38
N SER A 543 13.17 -20.71 24.52
CA SER A 543 14.26 -21.63 24.81
C SER A 543 15.00 -21.29 26.10
N GLY A 544 15.36 -20.01 26.30
CA GLY A 544 16.10 -19.60 27.50
C GLY A 544 15.31 -19.73 28.80
N ILE A 545 13.97 -19.75 28.78
CA ILE A 545 13.18 -20.07 29.98
C ILE A 545 13.09 -21.57 30.20
N VAL A 546 12.83 -22.32 29.13
CA VAL A 546 12.67 -23.78 29.18
C VAL A 546 13.92 -24.44 29.74
N TYR A 547 15.10 -24.01 29.29
CA TYR A 547 16.38 -24.58 29.71
C TYR A 547 17.02 -23.93 30.94
N ALA A 548 16.42 -22.88 31.51
CA ALA A 548 16.99 -22.26 32.70
C ALA A 548 16.87 -23.15 33.96
N GLU A 549 17.97 -23.27 34.69
CA GLU A 549 18.03 -23.97 35.97
C GLU A 549 17.21 -23.20 37.03
N ASN A 550 16.30 -23.90 37.73
CA ASN A 550 15.56 -23.40 38.89
C ASN A 550 14.65 -22.15 38.69
N ASN A 551 14.22 -21.87 37.46
CA ASN A 551 13.29 -20.75 37.19
C ASN A 551 11.82 -21.15 37.32
N THR A 552 11.33 -21.32 38.55
CA THR A 552 9.89 -21.42 38.80
C THR A 552 9.21 -20.07 38.66
N ILE A 553 8.10 -20.01 37.92
CA ILE A 553 7.36 -18.79 37.62
C ILE A 553 6.05 -18.80 38.41
N LYS A 554 5.86 -17.80 39.27
CA LYS A 554 4.62 -17.60 40.05
C LYS A 554 3.85 -16.44 39.45
N LEU A 555 2.69 -16.72 38.85
CA LEU A 555 1.86 -15.71 38.21
C LEU A 555 0.81 -15.11 39.15
N GLY A 556 0.53 -15.70 40.31
CA GLY A 556 -0.59 -15.28 41.17
C GLY A 556 -1.90 -15.97 40.79
N LYS A 557 -3.03 -15.36 41.18
CA LYS A 557 -4.40 -15.89 40.94
C LYS A 557 -4.86 -15.60 39.51
N VAL A 558 -5.02 -16.65 38.70
CA VAL A 558 -5.47 -16.56 37.30
C VAL A 558 -6.67 -17.49 37.09
N LYS A 559 -7.84 -16.95 36.69
CA LYS A 559 -9.02 -17.79 36.42
C LYS A 559 -8.85 -18.66 35.18
N LYS A 560 -8.49 -18.05 34.03
CA LYS A 560 -8.34 -18.75 32.75
C LYS A 560 -6.95 -18.49 32.16
N MET A 561 -6.26 -19.56 31.77
CA MET A 561 -4.94 -19.51 31.17
C MET A 561 -4.94 -20.20 29.81
N LYS A 562 -4.32 -19.57 28.80
CA LYS A 562 -4.16 -20.17 27.46
C LYS A 562 -2.70 -20.12 27.02
N LEU A 563 -2.13 -21.28 26.65
CA LEU A 563 -0.80 -21.40 26.07
C LEU A 563 -0.92 -21.89 24.61
N TYR A 564 -0.30 -21.15 23.69
CA TYR A 564 -0.33 -21.43 22.25
C TYR A 564 1.06 -21.74 21.70
N MET A 565 1.14 -22.69 20.78
CA MET A 565 2.36 -23.02 20.03
C MET A 565 3.52 -23.35 21.00
N PHE A 566 4.73 -22.85 20.78
CA PHE A 566 5.90 -23.17 21.61
C PHE A 566 5.78 -22.70 23.07
N ALA A 567 4.85 -21.80 23.39
CA ALA A 567 4.62 -21.35 24.76
C ALA A 567 4.16 -22.48 25.69
N ILE A 568 3.60 -23.56 25.13
CA ILE A 568 3.23 -24.75 25.89
C ILE A 568 4.44 -25.33 26.62
N ASN A 569 5.64 -25.26 26.04
CA ASN A 569 6.86 -25.80 26.65
C ASN A 569 7.28 -25.08 27.94
N ILE A 570 6.69 -23.93 28.27
CA ILE A 570 6.91 -23.22 29.54
C ILE A 570 6.11 -23.85 30.69
N LEU A 571 5.09 -24.69 30.39
CA LEU A 571 4.21 -25.30 31.38
C LEU A 571 4.94 -25.91 32.60
N PRO A 572 6.05 -26.68 32.45
CA PRO A 572 6.75 -27.26 33.59
C PRO A 572 7.38 -26.23 34.54
N LYS A 573 7.57 -24.99 34.10
CA LYS A 573 8.12 -23.89 34.90
C LYS A 573 7.04 -23.13 35.67
N LEU A 574 5.76 -23.30 35.34
CA LEU A 574 4.65 -22.57 35.96
C LEU A 574 4.25 -23.21 37.30
N VAL A 575 4.14 -22.39 38.34
CA VAL A 575 3.66 -22.81 39.65
C VAL A 575 2.16 -22.56 39.76
N LEU A 576 1.36 -23.61 39.57
CA LEU A 576 -0.11 -23.56 39.55
C LEU A 576 -0.78 -24.23 40.77
N HIS A 577 -0.12 -24.24 41.94
CA HIS A 577 -0.64 -24.84 43.18
C HIS A 577 -0.84 -23.80 44.29
N GLY A 578 -1.53 -24.18 45.37
CA GLY A 578 -1.84 -23.29 46.50
C GLY A 578 -2.77 -22.15 46.10
N GLU A 579 -2.37 -20.91 46.37
CA GLU A 579 -3.10 -19.69 45.96
C GLU A 579 -3.03 -19.39 44.45
N ASN A 580 -2.25 -20.14 43.67
CA ASN A 580 -2.04 -19.93 42.22
C ASN A 580 -2.84 -20.92 41.34
N GLY A 581 -3.90 -21.52 41.86
CA GLY A 581 -4.76 -22.43 41.09
C GLY A 581 -5.42 -21.74 39.89
N VAL A 582 -5.73 -22.53 38.86
CA VAL A 582 -6.36 -22.06 37.61
C VAL A 582 -7.69 -22.78 37.39
N GLU A 583 -8.75 -22.04 37.09
CA GLU A 583 -10.05 -22.67 36.82
C GLU A 583 -10.07 -23.37 35.46
N LYS A 584 -9.53 -22.72 34.42
CA LYS A 584 -9.46 -23.31 33.08
C LYS A 584 -8.09 -23.10 32.42
N LEU A 585 -7.39 -24.18 32.12
CA LEU A 585 -6.14 -24.19 31.36
C LEU A 585 -6.40 -24.71 29.94
N ILE A 586 -6.06 -23.93 28.91
CA ILE A 586 -6.21 -24.31 27.50
C ILE A 586 -4.83 -24.37 26.84
N LEU A 587 -4.50 -25.52 26.24
CA LEU A 587 -3.24 -25.73 25.53
C LEU A 587 -3.56 -26.04 24.06
N SER A 588 -2.95 -25.29 23.14
CA SER A 588 -3.25 -25.42 21.71
C SER A 588 -1.98 -25.42 20.87
N ALA A 589 -1.67 -26.58 20.29
CA ALA A 589 -0.53 -26.77 19.40
C ALA A 589 -1.00 -27.12 17.98
N SER A 590 -0.64 -26.29 17.00
CA SER A 590 -0.97 -26.57 15.59
C SER A 590 -0.02 -27.55 14.92
N GLU A 591 1.13 -27.85 15.53
CA GLU A 591 2.20 -28.71 15.00
C GLU A 591 2.82 -29.51 16.17
N ILE A 592 3.42 -30.66 15.89
CA ILE A 592 4.04 -31.50 16.93
C ILE A 592 5.27 -30.83 17.57
N ASP A 593 6.02 -30.05 16.77
CA ASP A 593 7.23 -29.39 17.23
C ASP A 593 6.95 -28.39 18.36
N HIS A 594 5.76 -27.79 18.38
CA HIS A 594 5.28 -26.91 19.44
C HIS A 594 5.28 -27.53 20.83
N VAL A 595 5.21 -28.86 20.93
CA VAL A 595 5.19 -29.61 22.21
C VAL A 595 6.35 -30.59 22.35
N SER A 596 7.34 -30.52 21.45
CA SER A 596 8.45 -31.47 21.36
C SER A 596 9.27 -31.58 22.64
N GLU A 597 9.47 -30.47 23.38
CA GLU A 597 10.23 -30.48 24.63
C GLU A 597 9.45 -31.19 25.76
N ILE A 598 8.13 -31.04 25.79
CA ILE A 598 7.29 -31.74 26.79
C ILE A 598 7.19 -33.24 26.49
N ILE A 599 7.05 -33.64 25.22
CA ILE A 599 6.91 -35.05 24.86
C ILE A 599 8.15 -35.86 25.26
N ARG A 600 9.33 -35.23 25.28
CA ARG A 600 10.58 -35.88 25.73
C ARG A 600 10.66 -36.09 27.25
N ALA A 601 9.79 -35.45 28.02
CA ALA A 601 9.78 -35.62 29.47
C ALA A 601 9.31 -37.04 29.86
N GLU A 602 9.69 -37.47 31.06
CA GLU A 602 9.17 -38.71 31.62
C GLU A 602 7.66 -38.60 31.87
N ASN A 603 6.96 -39.74 31.82
CA ASN A 603 5.52 -39.76 32.07
C ASN A 603 5.20 -39.32 33.50
N ASN A 604 4.11 -38.58 33.68
CA ASN A 604 3.70 -38.00 34.96
C ASN A 604 4.77 -37.10 35.64
N SER A 605 5.74 -36.58 34.89
CA SER A 605 6.78 -35.69 35.45
C SER A 605 6.30 -34.25 35.62
N ILE A 606 5.30 -33.81 34.86
CA ILE A 606 4.81 -32.43 34.86
C ILE A 606 3.65 -32.29 35.84
N LYS A 607 3.86 -31.57 36.95
CA LYS A 607 2.84 -31.31 37.96
C LYS A 607 1.98 -30.10 37.57
N LEU A 608 0.70 -30.33 37.26
CA LEU A 608 -0.23 -29.25 36.92
C LEU A 608 -0.74 -28.44 38.11
N GLY A 609 -0.63 -28.97 39.34
CA GLY A 609 -1.18 -28.30 40.53
C GLY A 609 -2.72 -28.30 40.57
N LYS A 610 -3.32 -27.20 41.03
CA LYS A 610 -4.77 -27.03 41.22
C LYS A 610 -5.42 -26.48 39.94
N VAL A 611 -5.76 -27.37 39.00
CA VAL A 611 -6.50 -27.03 37.76
C VAL A 611 -7.88 -27.69 37.76
N LYS A 612 -8.97 -26.91 37.59
CA LYS A 612 -10.33 -27.49 37.54
C LYS A 612 -10.65 -28.09 36.17
N THR A 613 -10.38 -27.36 35.10
CA THR A 613 -10.65 -27.77 33.72
C THR A 613 -9.39 -27.66 32.85
N LEU A 614 -9.03 -28.74 32.16
CA LEU A 614 -7.93 -28.77 31.18
C LEU A 614 -8.47 -29.03 29.77
N GLU A 615 -8.21 -28.12 28.83
CA GLU A 615 -8.60 -28.26 27.42
C GLU A 615 -7.35 -28.40 26.54
N LEU A 616 -7.18 -29.57 25.91
CA LEU A 616 -6.08 -29.86 24.99
C LEU A 616 -6.60 -29.84 23.55
N LYS A 617 -6.01 -28.99 22.70
CA LYS A 617 -6.37 -28.86 21.29
C LYS A 617 -5.27 -29.35 20.36
N SER A 618 -5.68 -30.09 19.33
CA SER A 618 -4.80 -30.53 18.23
C SER A 618 -3.59 -31.33 18.75
N PHE A 619 -2.35 -30.96 18.39
CA PHE A 619 -1.16 -31.68 18.83
C PHE A 619 -0.90 -31.55 20.35
N ALA A 620 -1.57 -30.64 21.07
CA ALA A 620 -1.38 -30.53 22.51
C ALA A 620 -1.88 -31.79 23.25
N ILE A 621 -2.72 -32.61 22.63
CA ILE A 621 -3.21 -33.87 23.20
C ILE A 621 -2.04 -34.83 23.51
N SER A 622 -0.95 -34.79 22.73
CA SER A 622 0.20 -35.70 22.93
C SER A 622 0.98 -35.44 24.21
N ILE A 623 0.71 -34.33 24.93
CA ILE A 623 1.35 -34.09 26.22
C ILE A 623 0.64 -34.78 27.38
N LEU A 624 -0.59 -35.27 27.17
CA LEU A 624 -1.43 -35.82 28.23
C LEU A 624 -0.72 -36.91 29.08
N PRO A 625 0.03 -37.87 28.50
CA PRO A 625 0.79 -38.87 29.29
C PRO A 625 1.87 -38.27 30.21
N LYS A 626 2.31 -37.05 29.93
CA LYS A 626 3.39 -36.36 30.64
C LYS A 626 2.87 -35.57 31.85
N LEU A 627 1.56 -35.33 31.92
CA LEU A 627 0.92 -34.57 32.97
C LEU A 627 0.55 -35.46 34.16
N LYS A 628 0.92 -35.04 35.37
CA LYS A 628 0.46 -35.65 36.63
C LYS A 628 -0.87 -35.03 37.03
N LEU A 629 -1.96 -35.78 36.85
CA LEU A 629 -3.34 -35.34 37.06
C LEU A 629 -3.87 -35.60 38.50
N HIS A 630 -3.13 -36.34 39.33
CA HIS A 630 -3.52 -36.73 40.70
C HIS A 630 -2.34 -36.67 41.68
N GLU A 631 -2.58 -36.28 42.94
CA GLU A 631 -1.64 -36.48 44.06
C GLU A 631 -1.85 -37.87 44.66
N GLU A 632 -1.03 -38.85 44.25
CA GLU A 632 -1.07 -40.18 44.88
C GLU A 632 -0.50 -40.11 46.31
N ASN A 633 -1.38 -40.45 47.28
CA ASN A 633 -1.12 -40.88 48.65
C ASN A 633 -0.69 -39.83 49.69
N LEU A 634 -1.69 -39.26 50.39
CA LEU A 634 -1.59 -39.00 51.83
C LEU A 634 -2.38 -40.08 52.57
N PRO A 635 -1.84 -40.66 53.66
CA PRO A 635 -2.51 -41.72 54.41
C PRO A 635 -3.84 -41.22 54.97
N VAL A 636 -4.84 -42.09 54.86
CA VAL A 636 -6.22 -41.86 55.24
C VAL A 636 -6.30 -41.64 56.74
N GLU A 637 -6.35 -40.38 57.17
CA GLU A 637 -6.99 -39.99 58.42
C GLU A 637 -7.42 -38.52 58.34
N ASN A 638 -8.72 -38.33 58.15
CA ASN A 638 -9.50 -37.12 58.41
C ASN A 638 -8.91 -35.77 57.96
N THR A 639 -9.20 -35.36 56.72
CA THR A 639 -9.51 -33.95 56.38
C THR A 639 -10.27 -33.90 55.05
N HIS A 640 -11.16 -32.91 54.92
CA HIS A 640 -12.04 -32.68 53.77
C HIS A 640 -11.36 -32.94 52.41
N ARG A 641 -11.97 -33.79 51.58
CA ARG A 641 -11.58 -34.05 50.18
C ARG A 641 -11.57 -32.74 49.38
N GLU A 642 -10.43 -32.03 49.35
CA GLU A 642 -10.21 -30.92 48.42
C GLU A 642 -10.04 -31.50 47.00
N LYS A 643 -10.95 -31.07 46.13
CA LYS A 643 -11.31 -31.68 44.83
C LYS A 643 -10.16 -31.72 43.80
N VAL A 644 -9.72 -32.94 43.51
CA VAL A 644 -9.73 -33.65 42.20
C VAL A 644 -10.20 -32.84 40.97
N MET A 645 -9.38 -32.81 39.91
CA MET A 645 -9.64 -32.17 38.60
C MET A 645 -11.04 -32.55 38.05
N GLU A 646 -11.82 -31.56 37.63
CA GLU A 646 -13.25 -31.76 37.33
C GLU A 646 -13.48 -32.18 35.88
N GLU A 647 -12.76 -31.58 34.93
CA GLU A 647 -13.02 -31.82 33.51
C GLU A 647 -11.75 -31.81 32.68
N ILE A 648 -11.62 -32.78 31.77
CA ILE A 648 -10.64 -32.74 30.69
C ILE A 648 -11.39 -32.72 29.35
N CYS A 649 -11.11 -31.73 28.51
CA CYS A 649 -11.63 -31.66 27.15
C CYS A 649 -10.51 -31.95 26.14
N LEU A 650 -10.69 -32.95 25.30
CA LEU A 650 -9.81 -33.25 24.16
C LEU A 650 -10.52 -32.85 22.86
N SER A 651 -9.92 -31.94 22.10
CA SER A 651 -10.48 -31.43 20.84
C SER A 651 -9.50 -31.62 19.70
N LEU A 652 -9.85 -32.47 18.74
CA LEU A 652 -9.06 -32.73 17.53
C LEU A 652 -9.91 -32.46 16.28
N ILE A 653 -9.62 -31.37 15.56
CA ILE A 653 -10.47 -30.90 14.45
C ILE A 653 -9.96 -31.41 13.08
N ILE A 654 -8.69 -31.82 12.97
CA ILE A 654 -8.05 -32.12 11.67
C ILE A 654 -7.91 -33.65 11.48
N PRO A 655 -8.41 -34.23 10.36
CA PRO A 655 -8.31 -35.66 10.06
C PRO A 655 -6.88 -36.18 9.81
N LYS A 656 -5.97 -35.29 9.36
CA LYS A 656 -4.61 -35.65 8.89
C LYS A 656 -3.59 -35.95 10.01
N LEU A 657 -4.06 -36.15 11.24
CA LEU A 657 -3.24 -36.23 12.44
C LEU A 657 -2.91 -37.66 12.88
N GLU A 658 -2.67 -38.54 11.91
CA GLU A 658 -2.18 -39.92 12.12
C GLU A 658 -0.91 -39.93 13.00
N HIS A 659 -0.11 -38.86 12.96
CA HIS A 659 1.12 -38.71 13.73
C HIS A 659 0.90 -38.53 15.25
N ALA A 660 -0.09 -37.73 15.69
CA ALA A 660 -0.40 -37.58 17.11
C ALA A 660 -0.97 -38.89 17.70
N TYR A 661 -1.81 -39.58 16.91
CA TYR A 661 -2.32 -40.91 17.23
C TYR A 661 -1.18 -41.94 17.30
N LYS A 662 -0.26 -41.93 16.33
CA LYS A 662 0.94 -42.77 16.32
C LYS A 662 1.89 -42.49 17.47
N ILE A 663 2.08 -41.25 17.93
CA ILE A 663 2.94 -40.95 19.09
C ILE A 663 2.34 -41.54 20.37
N ILE A 664 1.04 -41.34 20.59
CA ILE A 664 0.34 -41.90 21.75
C ILE A 664 0.37 -43.44 21.73
N LEU A 665 0.18 -44.05 20.55
CA LEU A 665 0.28 -45.50 20.38
C LEU A 665 1.71 -46.06 20.40
N ALA A 666 2.70 -45.33 19.88
CA ALA A 666 4.10 -45.75 19.81
C ALA A 666 4.72 -45.83 21.20
N GLU A 667 4.28 -45.00 22.14
CA GLU A 667 4.68 -45.10 23.54
C GLU A 667 4.04 -46.31 24.26
N LYS A 668 3.06 -47.04 23.67
CA LYS A 668 2.36 -48.19 24.29
C LYS A 668 1.84 -47.92 25.71
N HIS A 669 1.54 -46.67 26.04
CA HIS A 669 1.21 -46.25 27.39
C HIS A 669 -0.26 -45.87 27.52
N ARG A 670 -0.96 -46.54 28.44
CA ARG A 670 -2.35 -46.27 28.83
C ARG A 670 -2.46 -44.87 29.40
N ILE A 671 -3.38 -44.06 28.89
CA ILE A 671 -3.68 -42.73 29.42
C ILE A 671 -4.56 -42.91 30.66
N SER A 672 -3.99 -42.67 31.85
CA SER A 672 -4.74 -42.69 33.11
C SER A 672 -5.38 -41.32 33.36
N THR A 673 -6.71 -41.27 33.33
CA THR A 673 -7.51 -40.13 33.78
C THR A 673 -8.09 -40.37 35.18
N ARG A 674 -7.47 -41.25 35.97
CA ARG A 674 -7.89 -41.55 37.35
C ARG A 674 -7.88 -40.26 38.17
N GLY A 675 -9.03 -39.95 38.78
CA GLY A 675 -9.21 -38.66 39.46
C GLY A 675 -9.62 -37.52 38.52
N VAL A 676 -10.29 -37.83 37.42
CA VAL A 676 -10.99 -36.85 36.58
C VAL A 676 -12.48 -37.19 36.60
N LYS A 677 -13.35 -36.20 36.86
CA LYS A 677 -14.80 -36.45 36.93
C LYS A 677 -15.38 -36.66 35.53
N ASN A 678 -15.15 -35.68 34.64
CA ASN A 678 -15.71 -35.64 33.30
C ASN A 678 -14.60 -35.65 32.23
N LEU A 679 -14.74 -36.49 31.20
CA LEU A 679 -13.86 -36.49 30.03
C LEU A 679 -14.63 -36.18 28.76
N VAL A 680 -14.46 -34.99 28.20
CA VAL A 680 -15.14 -34.56 26.97
C VAL A 680 -14.24 -34.81 25.75
N LEU A 681 -14.68 -35.66 24.84
CA LEU A 681 -14.01 -35.90 23.55
C LEU A 681 -14.78 -35.22 22.42
N SER A 682 -14.09 -34.47 21.55
CA SER A 682 -14.73 -33.81 20.39
C SER A 682 -13.93 -33.97 19.10
N GLY A 683 -14.64 -34.10 17.98
CA GLY A 683 -14.05 -34.34 16.67
C GLY A 683 -13.34 -35.70 16.59
N TYR A 684 -12.15 -35.73 15.99
CA TYR A 684 -11.32 -36.94 15.87
C TYR A 684 -10.71 -37.40 17.20
N ALA A 685 -10.91 -36.65 18.30
CA ALA A 685 -10.39 -37.05 19.60
C ALA A 685 -11.08 -38.31 20.15
N ILE A 686 -12.28 -38.65 19.63
CA ILE A 686 -12.98 -39.90 19.97
C ILE A 686 -12.15 -41.15 19.66
N ASN A 687 -11.23 -41.07 18.69
CA ASN A 687 -10.36 -42.19 18.34
C ASN A 687 -9.41 -42.58 19.48
N PHE A 688 -9.12 -41.68 20.43
CA PHE A 688 -8.27 -41.99 21.59
C PHE A 688 -9.00 -42.79 22.67
N LEU A 689 -10.32 -42.96 22.57
CA LEU A 689 -11.14 -43.65 23.58
C LEU A 689 -10.59 -45.03 24.02
N PRO A 690 -10.09 -45.90 23.12
CA PRO A 690 -9.56 -47.22 23.52
C PRO A 690 -8.35 -47.15 24.46
N GLU A 691 -7.59 -46.05 24.43
CA GLU A 691 -6.35 -45.88 25.19
C GLU A 691 -6.55 -45.15 26.53
N ILE A 692 -7.78 -44.66 26.80
CA ILE A 692 -8.09 -43.86 28.00
C ILE A 692 -8.81 -44.72 29.05
N HIS A 693 -8.33 -44.66 30.29
CA HIS A 693 -8.91 -45.37 31.43
C HIS A 693 -9.00 -44.51 32.70
N GLY A 694 -10.09 -44.64 33.46
CA GLY A 694 -10.19 -44.15 34.83
C GLY A 694 -11.02 -42.87 35.07
N ALA A 695 -11.68 -42.31 34.06
CA ALA A 695 -12.70 -41.26 34.26
C ALA A 695 -14.00 -41.86 34.84
N SER A 696 -14.69 -41.14 35.73
CA SER A 696 -15.97 -41.60 36.29
C SER A 696 -17.13 -41.43 35.30
N ASP A 697 -17.16 -40.31 34.58
CA ASP A 697 -18.16 -40.00 33.56
C ASP A 697 -17.44 -39.63 32.24
N LEU A 698 -17.85 -40.26 31.13
CA LEU A 698 -17.33 -40.06 29.77
C LEU A 698 -18.35 -39.33 28.90
#